data_AF-A0A9E0MC79-F1
#
_entry.id   AF-A0A9E0MC79-F1
#
_cell.length_a   1.000
_cell.length_b   1.000
_cell.length_c   1.000
_cell.angle_alpha   90.00
_cell.angle_beta   90.00
_cell.angle_gamma   90.00
#
_symmetry.space_group_name_H-M   'P 1'
#
loop_
_entity.id
_entity.type
_entity.pdbx_description
1 polymer ?
#
loop_
_entity_poly.entity_id
_entity_poly.type
_entity_poly.pdbx_seq_one_letter_code
_entity_poly.pdbx_strand_id
1 'polypeptide(L)'
;MKKGRWLLYPWIAATALLLVACGGGGGGGSTTGDIQTNGDRGASQAVGLDRFLLNPNPLVRPDQLFEVGEVEYANAYYEAIDPTNAKDTLAKWKLANNIGVTSGGHTEYSVIIGDQRDLGYGRRMVAHRNPNGTLAFLVENYLVGAYGGYTPLNLEAAINRTSKWHLGTNAIEFSPGPKAGTAGLPADGNFVKFYTYDPVTEQRLTTLSLDGRPDKAMPTVCTTCHGGRGDPLTPPDPVTGKKLFAKVMNGYSQHRGDMQAQLHPFEPASFDYSTIPGFSRSEQEAAIKAINKLVLCSMPLPTGTVAAFPEDNCRRVATKNEYQGTAAVHLKDMYGGDGLPNATSFTTDTYVEPSWSVAGQSTLYLNVQAQACRVCHLLRGTGNQSDIDFDTFQHFDAYKDRIKVHVVDRGNMPLAKLIYDKYWSTPGMFQTMGTYLGDTKMPGRPIADPGPDRVVKQGASTLSAAMSLFSSSYQWSLLGGPPGGAVLTNATSAAPTFTATQDGTYEVRLVASNSAGTASAPATLTIVVDSTLPYTPTALRFAQIKTLLQAGAGGCDTCHRPGGDAGAVPAGSVIPPIWYVDFDRAATGDANDATNLHWLYTEVRGRINFTDIVASPLLRKPSGNHHNGGSRPGFNASQTPGNVGRADYDMVLNWILNGAPE
;
A
#
# COMPACT_ATOMS: atom_id res chain seq x y z
N MET A 1 -14.08 -74.95 2.47
CA MET A 1 -14.60 -75.78 1.34
C MET A 1 -14.64 -74.93 0.07
N LYS A 2 -14.43 -75.52 -1.12
CA LYS A 2 -14.60 -74.98 -2.52
C LYS A 2 -14.31 -73.47 -2.75
N LYS A 3 -13.22 -73.03 -3.41
CA LYS A 3 -12.65 -73.24 -4.79
C LYS A 3 -13.12 -72.20 -5.84
N GLY A 4 -12.15 -71.55 -6.51
CA GLY A 4 -12.31 -70.74 -7.75
C GLY A 4 -11.71 -69.33 -7.61
N ARG A 5 -10.45 -68.97 -7.96
CA ARG A 5 -9.40 -69.44 -8.91
C ARG A 5 -9.45 -68.73 -10.29
N TRP A 6 -8.28 -68.15 -10.64
CA TRP A 6 -7.74 -67.67 -11.94
C TRP A 6 -7.85 -66.15 -12.26
N LEU A 7 -6.88 -65.46 -12.88
CA LEU A 7 -5.38 -65.54 -12.87
C LEU A 7 -4.78 -64.28 -13.61
N LEU A 8 -3.46 -64.05 -13.49
CA LEU A 8 -2.56 -63.23 -14.36
C LEU A 8 -2.50 -61.67 -14.23
N TYR A 9 -1.36 -61.21 -13.67
CA TYR A 9 -0.57 -60.04 -14.12
C TYR A 9 0.09 -60.34 -15.51
N PRO A 10 0.72 -59.41 -16.30
CA PRO A 10 1.50 -58.22 -15.87
C PRO A 10 1.58 -56.91 -16.74
N TRP A 11 2.06 -55.81 -16.10
CA TRP A 11 3.01 -54.76 -16.59
C TRP A 11 2.64 -53.59 -17.56
N ILE A 12 3.38 -52.47 -17.37
CA ILE A 12 3.65 -51.25 -18.20
C ILE A 12 2.73 -49.99 -18.09
N ALA A 13 3.25 -49.01 -17.32
CA ALA A 13 3.49 -47.57 -17.58
C ALA A 13 2.43 -46.51 -18.03
N ALA A 14 2.58 -45.33 -17.40
CA ALA A 14 2.51 -43.95 -17.94
C ALA A 14 1.16 -43.21 -18.16
N THR A 15 0.86 -42.31 -17.20
CA THR A 15 0.59 -40.85 -17.35
C THR A 15 -0.23 -40.29 -18.53
N ALA A 16 -1.34 -39.57 -18.24
CA ALA A 16 -1.46 -38.09 -18.40
C ALA A 16 -2.92 -37.52 -18.36
N LEU A 17 -3.01 -36.22 -18.02
CA LEU A 17 -4.15 -35.27 -18.14
C LEU A 17 -5.38 -35.50 -17.23
N LEU A 18 -5.75 -34.62 -16.27
CA LEU A 18 -6.03 -33.16 -16.24
C LEU A 18 -7.51 -32.80 -16.51
N LEU A 19 -8.22 -32.34 -15.47
CA LEU A 19 -9.31 -31.37 -15.57
C LEU A 19 -9.59 -30.70 -14.21
N VAL A 20 -9.28 -29.40 -14.16
CA VAL A 20 -9.90 -28.31 -13.36
C VAL A 20 -10.34 -28.63 -11.92
N ALA A 21 -9.56 -28.11 -10.96
CA ALA A 21 -10.03 -27.82 -9.61
C ALA A 21 -10.38 -26.32 -9.50
N CYS A 22 -11.68 -26.01 -9.40
CA CYS A 22 -12.13 -24.77 -8.79
C CYS A 22 -12.32 -24.98 -7.29
N GLY A 23 -11.85 -24.03 -6.47
CA GLY A 23 -12.33 -23.84 -5.11
C GLY A 23 -11.32 -24.12 -4.00
N GLY A 24 -11.34 -23.23 -3.00
CA GLY A 24 -10.97 -23.55 -1.62
C GLY A 24 -9.55 -23.13 -1.23
N GLY A 25 -9.48 -22.12 -0.36
CA GLY A 25 -8.23 -21.62 0.21
C GLY A 25 -7.51 -22.61 1.13
N GLY A 26 -6.27 -22.25 1.45
CA GLY A 26 -5.40 -22.95 2.39
C GLY A 26 -4.22 -22.05 2.73
N GLY A 27 -4.08 -21.70 4.01
CA GLY A 27 -2.96 -20.88 4.47
C GLY A 27 -1.63 -21.65 4.44
N GLY A 28 -0.56 -20.94 4.12
CA GLY A 28 0.82 -21.42 4.26
C GLY A 28 1.69 -20.25 4.66
N GLY A 29 2.17 -20.25 5.91
CA GLY A 29 3.03 -19.17 6.42
C GLY A 29 4.39 -19.15 5.72
N SER A 30 4.99 -17.97 5.60
CA SER A 30 6.34 -17.81 5.06
C SER A 30 7.06 -16.65 5.74
N THR A 31 8.07 -17.01 6.51
CA THR A 31 8.89 -16.13 7.34
C THR A 31 9.78 -15.17 6.55
N THR A 32 10.07 -14.04 7.20
CA THR A 32 11.23 -13.11 6.97
C THR A 32 11.26 -12.31 5.66
N GLY A 33 11.75 -11.06 5.75
CA GLY A 33 11.74 -10.04 4.69
C GLY A 33 13.15 -9.51 4.32
N ASP A 34 13.21 -8.49 3.45
CA ASP A 34 14.44 -7.83 2.93
C ASP A 34 14.34 -6.27 2.97
N ILE A 35 15.27 -5.53 2.31
CA ILE A 35 15.33 -4.07 1.88
C ILE A 35 16.32 -3.91 0.65
N GLN A 36 16.65 -2.71 0.11
CA GLN A 36 17.65 -2.48 -0.99
C GLN A 36 18.56 -1.25 -0.74
N THR A 37 19.55 -0.80 -1.54
CA THR A 37 20.31 -1.18 -2.78
C THR A 37 21.63 -0.38 -2.79
N ASN A 38 22.55 -0.65 -3.74
CA ASN A 38 23.82 0.10 -3.89
C ASN A 38 23.72 1.47 -4.56
N GLY A 39 24.47 2.40 -3.96
CA GLY A 39 24.87 3.75 -4.37
C GLY A 39 25.74 4.29 -3.22
N ASP A 40 26.66 5.23 -3.44
CA ASP A 40 27.53 5.72 -2.36
C ASP A 40 26.71 6.41 -1.26
N ARG A 41 26.54 5.74 -0.12
CA ARG A 41 25.68 6.21 0.98
C ARG A 41 26.43 7.15 1.94
N GLY A 42 26.62 8.38 1.51
CA GLY A 42 26.76 9.50 2.43
C GLY A 42 25.45 9.71 3.20
N ALA A 43 25.53 9.72 4.54
CA ALA A 43 24.46 10.09 5.49
C ALA A 43 23.06 9.48 5.28
N SER A 44 22.79 8.38 5.98
CA SER A 44 21.49 8.06 6.61
C SER A 44 20.21 8.59 5.93
N GLN A 45 19.63 7.80 4.99
CA GLN A 45 18.18 7.88 4.75
C GLN A 45 17.43 7.69 6.08
N ALA A 46 16.23 8.26 6.19
CA ALA A 46 15.35 8.16 7.35
C ALA A 46 14.97 6.70 7.71
N VAL A 47 15.83 6.06 8.50
CA VAL A 47 15.56 4.77 9.16
C VAL A 47 14.70 5.01 10.41
N GLY A 48 13.50 4.44 10.41
CA GLY A 48 12.56 4.54 11.53
C GLY A 48 11.52 5.66 11.40
N LEU A 49 11.34 6.42 12.48
CA LEU A 49 10.13 7.17 12.84
C LEU A 49 9.77 8.36 11.93
N ASP A 50 10.56 8.70 10.91
CA ASP A 50 10.30 9.87 10.05
C ASP A 50 9.51 9.55 8.77
N ARG A 51 9.09 8.29 8.62
CA ARG A 51 8.31 7.79 7.47
C ARG A 51 6.79 7.80 7.68
N PHE A 52 6.29 8.40 8.76
CA PHE A 52 4.84 8.54 8.96
C PHE A 52 4.19 9.36 7.84
N LEU A 53 2.94 9.08 7.51
CA LEU A 53 2.20 9.71 6.40
C LEU A 53 2.85 9.57 5.00
N LEU A 54 3.76 8.60 4.85
CA LEU A 54 4.21 8.07 3.56
C LEU A 54 3.79 6.61 3.42
N ASN A 55 3.60 6.13 2.19
CA ASN A 55 3.39 4.70 1.95
C ASN A 55 4.59 3.90 2.53
N PRO A 56 4.39 2.73 3.20
CA PRO A 56 5.47 2.01 3.91
C PRO A 56 6.63 1.55 3.03
N ASN A 57 6.35 1.47 1.72
CA ASN A 57 7.19 0.93 0.67
C ASN A 57 7.16 1.90 -0.54
N PRO A 58 7.63 3.15 -0.37
CA PRO A 58 7.67 4.15 -1.43
C PRO A 58 8.88 3.88 -2.33
N LEU A 59 8.84 4.40 -3.56
CA LEU A 59 9.96 4.25 -4.49
C LEU A 59 11.10 5.22 -4.14
N VAL A 60 12.30 4.66 -4.07
CA VAL A 60 13.54 5.37 -3.74
C VAL A 60 14.21 5.78 -5.05
N ARG A 61 14.46 7.08 -5.19
CA ARG A 61 15.20 7.70 -6.30
C ARG A 61 16.72 7.48 -6.14
N PRO A 62 17.53 7.66 -7.20
CA PRO A 62 18.99 7.56 -7.10
C PRO A 62 19.61 8.50 -6.07
N ASP A 63 19.04 9.70 -5.93
CA ASP A 63 19.38 10.73 -4.93
C ASP A 63 18.93 10.38 -3.49
N GLN A 64 18.47 9.15 -3.25
CA GLN A 64 18.02 8.61 -1.96
C GLN A 64 16.70 9.22 -1.42
N LEU A 65 16.01 10.05 -2.21
CA LEU A 65 14.70 10.61 -1.86
C LEU A 65 13.54 9.68 -2.23
N PHE A 66 12.38 9.86 -1.59
CA PHE A 66 11.18 9.09 -1.91
C PHE A 66 10.36 9.85 -2.97
N GLU A 67 10.17 9.31 -4.17
CA GLU A 67 9.53 10.07 -5.27
C GLU A 67 8.15 10.63 -4.89
N VAL A 68 7.34 9.83 -4.20
CA VAL A 68 6.01 10.22 -3.70
C VAL A 68 6.03 11.32 -2.63
N GLY A 69 7.20 11.64 -2.06
CA GLY A 69 7.40 12.75 -1.13
C GLY A 69 7.85 14.06 -1.79
N GLU A 70 8.27 14.02 -3.06
CA GLU A 70 8.89 15.16 -3.75
C GLU A 70 7.89 16.06 -4.48
N VAL A 71 8.16 17.38 -4.52
CA VAL A 71 7.27 18.38 -5.14
C VAL A 71 6.91 18.09 -6.60
N GLU A 72 7.78 17.40 -7.34
CA GLU A 72 7.55 16.94 -8.71
C GLU A 72 6.31 16.02 -8.80
N TYR A 73 6.05 15.22 -7.77
CA TYR A 73 4.88 14.35 -7.65
C TYR A 73 3.58 15.14 -7.45
N ALA A 74 3.61 16.18 -6.61
CA ALA A 74 2.48 17.09 -6.40
C ALA A 74 2.14 17.91 -7.65
N ASN A 75 3.17 18.36 -8.39
CA ASN A 75 2.97 19.06 -9.66
C ASN A 75 2.29 18.16 -10.68
N ALA A 76 2.79 16.93 -10.89
CA ALA A 76 2.18 15.96 -11.79
C ALA A 76 0.74 15.57 -11.36
N TYR A 77 0.48 15.52 -10.05
CA TYR A 77 -0.86 15.28 -9.52
C TYR A 77 -1.84 16.42 -9.85
N TYR A 78 -1.46 17.66 -9.55
CA TYR A 78 -2.32 18.81 -9.83
C TYR A 78 -2.50 19.09 -11.33
N GLU A 79 -1.48 18.82 -12.16
CA GLU A 79 -1.63 18.83 -13.62
C GLU A 79 -2.62 17.77 -14.12
N ALA A 80 -2.75 16.64 -13.42
CA ALA A 80 -3.73 15.62 -13.75
C ALA A 80 -5.17 16.00 -13.30
N ILE A 81 -5.34 16.54 -12.08
CA ILE A 81 -6.68 16.77 -11.50
C ILE A 81 -7.25 18.19 -11.69
N ASP A 82 -6.39 19.20 -11.88
CA ASP A 82 -6.73 20.62 -12.05
C ASP A 82 -5.77 21.31 -13.06
N PRO A 83 -5.72 20.85 -14.32
CA PRO A 83 -4.74 21.29 -15.33
C PRO A 83 -4.78 22.80 -15.65
N THR A 84 -5.89 23.47 -15.35
CA THR A 84 -6.08 24.90 -15.62
C THR A 84 -5.88 25.78 -14.38
N ASN A 85 -5.49 25.22 -13.24
CA ASN A 85 -5.44 25.93 -11.95
C ASN A 85 -6.78 26.63 -11.62
N ALA A 86 -7.89 25.92 -11.89
CA ALA A 86 -9.23 26.38 -11.55
C ALA A 86 -9.50 26.27 -10.04
N LYS A 87 -8.62 25.62 -9.27
CA LYS A 87 -8.71 25.42 -7.82
C LYS A 87 -7.33 25.57 -7.15
N ASP A 88 -6.57 26.58 -7.56
CA ASP A 88 -5.27 26.96 -6.96
C ASP A 88 -5.42 27.86 -5.71
N THR A 89 -6.63 28.32 -5.39
CA THR A 89 -6.94 29.06 -4.15
C THR A 89 -8.21 28.52 -3.50
N LEU A 90 -8.31 28.70 -2.18
CA LEU A 90 -9.45 28.23 -1.41
C LEU A 90 -10.77 28.88 -1.88
N ALA A 91 -10.74 30.17 -2.23
CA ALA A 91 -11.88 30.88 -2.77
C ALA A 91 -12.36 30.27 -4.10
N LYS A 92 -11.45 29.98 -5.05
CA LYS A 92 -11.80 29.30 -6.30
C LYS A 92 -12.33 27.89 -6.06
N TRP A 93 -11.73 27.12 -5.15
CA TRP A 93 -12.17 25.76 -4.83
C TRP A 93 -13.57 25.73 -4.20
N LYS A 94 -13.86 26.66 -3.27
CA LYS A 94 -15.19 26.84 -2.67
C LYS A 94 -16.24 27.16 -3.75
N LEU A 95 -15.93 28.09 -4.65
CA LEU A 95 -16.80 28.46 -5.78
C LEU A 95 -17.05 27.27 -6.72
N ALA A 96 -15.99 26.57 -7.13
CA ALA A 96 -16.08 25.41 -8.03
C ALA A 96 -16.89 24.23 -7.45
N ASN A 97 -17.00 24.15 -6.12
CA ASN A 97 -17.77 23.12 -5.42
C ASN A 97 -19.12 23.59 -4.86
N ASN A 98 -19.49 24.86 -5.05
CA ASN A 98 -20.71 25.49 -4.52
C ASN A 98 -20.83 25.48 -2.97
N ILE A 99 -19.71 25.57 -2.25
CA ILE A 99 -19.71 25.66 -0.78
C ILE A 99 -20.50 26.90 -0.34
N GLY A 100 -21.41 26.74 0.63
CA GLY A 100 -22.34 27.75 1.11
C GLY A 100 -23.64 27.90 0.29
N VAL A 101 -23.84 27.10 -0.77
CA VAL A 101 -25.09 27.10 -1.56
C VAL A 101 -26.04 26.05 -1.02
N THR A 102 -27.21 26.48 -0.52
CA THR A 102 -28.22 25.61 0.14
C THR A 102 -29.57 25.56 -0.58
N SER A 103 -29.69 26.19 -1.75
CA SER A 103 -30.88 26.15 -2.61
C SER A 103 -30.69 25.16 -3.77
N GLY A 104 -31.72 24.96 -4.61
CA GLY A 104 -31.58 24.18 -5.85
C GLY A 104 -31.29 22.68 -5.70
N GLY A 105 -31.53 22.09 -4.52
CA GLY A 105 -31.24 20.69 -4.23
C GLY A 105 -29.83 20.41 -3.72
N HIS A 106 -29.04 21.46 -3.45
CA HIS A 106 -27.77 21.34 -2.72
C HIS A 106 -28.03 21.06 -1.23
N THR A 107 -27.13 20.33 -0.57
CA THR A 107 -27.19 20.09 0.89
C THR A 107 -25.83 20.27 1.53
N GLU A 108 -25.77 21.03 2.63
CA GLU A 108 -24.55 21.30 3.38
C GLU A 108 -24.74 20.98 4.88
N TYR A 109 -23.72 20.39 5.51
CA TYR A 109 -23.68 20.05 6.92
C TYR A 109 -22.36 20.55 7.53
N SER A 110 -22.40 21.08 8.75
CA SER A 110 -21.20 21.56 9.45
C SER A 110 -21.06 20.88 10.80
N VAL A 111 -19.81 20.56 11.18
CA VAL A 111 -19.47 20.00 12.50
C VAL A 111 -18.19 20.62 13.06
N ILE A 112 -18.08 20.71 14.39
CA ILE A 112 -16.85 21.08 15.10
C ILE A 112 -16.58 20.03 16.17
N ILE A 113 -15.43 19.36 16.08
CA ILE A 113 -15.06 18.18 16.89
C ILE A 113 -13.57 18.18 17.26
N GLY A 114 -13.22 17.52 18.35
CA GLY A 114 -11.83 17.17 18.65
C GLY A 114 -11.51 15.77 18.14
N ASP A 115 -10.54 15.63 17.25
CA ASP A 115 -10.09 14.33 16.76
C ASP A 115 -9.05 13.72 17.71
N GLN A 116 -9.45 12.66 18.44
CA GLN A 116 -8.58 11.96 19.39
C GLN A 116 -7.84 10.74 18.81
N ARG A 117 -8.04 10.41 17.52
CA ARG A 117 -7.57 9.13 16.94
C ARG A 117 -6.74 9.27 15.67
N ASP A 118 -6.93 10.26 14.82
CA ASP A 118 -6.14 10.43 13.59
C ASP A 118 -4.88 11.30 13.86
N LEU A 119 -5.05 12.63 13.95
CA LEU A 119 -3.93 13.58 14.04
C LEU A 119 -3.93 14.45 15.30
N GLY A 120 -4.97 14.34 16.16
CA GLY A 120 -5.00 15.07 17.43
C GLY A 120 -5.55 16.50 17.32
N TYR A 121 -6.19 16.88 16.21
CA TYR A 121 -6.60 18.27 15.95
C TYR A 121 -8.01 18.60 16.42
N GLY A 122 -8.27 19.88 16.70
CA GLY A 122 -9.61 20.42 16.61
C GLY A 122 -9.95 20.63 15.15
N ARG A 123 -11.10 20.13 14.70
CA ARG A 123 -11.50 20.21 13.29
C ARG A 123 -12.82 20.95 13.19
N ARG A 124 -12.86 21.97 12.34
CA ARG A 124 -14.10 22.61 11.89
C ARG A 124 -14.33 22.21 10.45
N MET A 125 -15.41 21.47 10.21
CA MET A 125 -15.69 20.83 8.93
C MET A 125 -17.00 21.30 8.33
N VAL A 126 -16.99 21.46 7.00
CA VAL A 126 -18.18 21.61 6.15
C VAL A 126 -18.18 20.46 5.15
N ALA A 127 -19.30 19.75 5.04
CA ALA A 127 -19.52 18.72 4.02
C ALA A 127 -20.72 19.12 3.16
N HIS A 128 -20.53 19.09 1.85
CA HIS A 128 -21.47 19.58 0.85
C HIS A 128 -21.72 18.53 -0.22
N ARG A 129 -22.96 18.47 -0.71
CA ARG A 129 -23.38 17.65 -1.84
C ARG A 129 -24.11 18.51 -2.86
N ASN A 130 -23.64 18.44 -4.11
CA ASN A 130 -24.32 19.04 -5.25
C ASN A 130 -25.47 18.13 -5.73
N PRO A 131 -26.48 18.66 -6.44
CA PRO A 131 -27.62 17.88 -6.95
C PRO A 131 -27.23 16.70 -7.84
N ASN A 132 -26.10 16.79 -8.55
CA ASN A 132 -25.54 15.73 -9.39
C ASN A 132 -24.84 14.60 -8.60
N GLY A 133 -24.87 14.63 -7.27
CA GLY A 133 -24.26 13.62 -6.40
C GLY A 133 -22.78 13.82 -6.09
N THR A 134 -22.09 14.78 -6.71
CA THR A 134 -20.71 15.11 -6.35
C THR A 134 -20.62 15.70 -4.94
N LEU A 135 -19.55 15.37 -4.23
CA LEU A 135 -19.35 15.73 -2.83
C LEU A 135 -18.10 16.59 -2.65
N ALA A 136 -18.13 17.49 -1.68
CA ALA A 136 -17.02 18.35 -1.30
C ALA A 136 -16.94 18.47 0.22
N PHE A 137 -15.73 18.32 0.78
CA PHE A 137 -15.46 18.38 2.21
C PHE A 137 -14.36 19.40 2.45
N LEU A 138 -14.60 20.34 3.36
CA LEU A 138 -13.67 21.40 3.74
C LEU A 138 -13.37 21.27 5.22
N VAL A 139 -12.08 21.23 5.60
CA VAL A 139 -11.63 20.92 6.96
C VAL A 139 -10.58 21.93 7.41
N GLU A 140 -10.97 22.84 8.30
CA GLU A 140 -10.07 23.75 9.00
C GLU A 140 -9.48 23.01 10.21
N ASN A 141 -8.16 22.84 10.27
CA ASN A 141 -7.48 22.08 11.32
C ASN A 141 -6.78 23.01 12.31
N TYR A 142 -6.97 22.74 13.61
CA TYR A 142 -6.44 23.56 14.69
C TYR A 142 -5.56 22.74 15.64
N LEU A 143 -4.37 23.27 15.93
CA LEU A 143 -3.38 22.66 16.82
C LEU A 143 -2.81 23.74 17.75
N VAL A 144 -3.02 23.57 19.05
CA VAL A 144 -2.51 24.44 20.11
C VAL A 144 -1.21 23.87 20.66
N GLY A 145 -0.14 24.66 20.61
CA GLY A 145 1.19 24.24 21.06
C GLY A 145 1.98 23.56 19.95
N ALA A 146 2.55 22.38 20.25
CA ALA A 146 3.38 21.61 19.33
C ALA A 146 2.75 20.25 19.02
N TYR A 147 3.20 19.59 17.95
CA TYR A 147 2.74 18.24 17.59
C TYR A 147 2.98 17.23 18.73
N GLY A 148 1.92 16.51 19.10
CA GLY A 148 1.90 15.61 20.24
C GLY A 148 0.53 14.93 20.39
N GLY A 149 0.22 14.46 21.60
CA GLY A 149 -1.10 13.91 21.91
C GLY A 149 -2.23 14.94 21.79
N TYR A 150 -3.45 14.47 21.57
CA TYR A 150 -4.65 15.31 21.56
C TYR A 150 -4.82 16.11 22.86
N THR A 151 -5.29 17.35 22.75
CA THR A 151 -5.71 18.19 23.89
C THR A 151 -7.03 18.91 23.59
N PRO A 152 -7.96 19.03 24.57
CA PRO A 152 -9.21 19.78 24.41
C PRO A 152 -9.04 21.23 23.96
N LEU A 153 -7.87 21.84 24.22
CA LEU A 153 -7.53 23.19 23.73
C LEU A 153 -7.58 23.28 22.20
N ASN A 154 -7.33 22.18 21.49
CA ASN A 154 -7.43 22.13 20.03
C ASN A 154 -8.88 22.31 19.57
N LEU A 155 -9.83 21.66 20.24
CA LEU A 155 -11.27 21.84 20.02
C LEU A 155 -11.72 23.25 20.38
N GLU A 156 -11.27 23.80 21.52
CA GLU A 156 -11.57 25.20 21.89
C GLU A 156 -11.05 26.20 20.84
N ALA A 157 -9.85 25.96 20.28
CA ALA A 157 -9.30 26.79 19.20
C ALA A 157 -10.11 26.68 17.91
N ALA A 158 -10.67 25.50 17.59
CA ALA A 158 -11.56 25.31 16.44
C ALA A 158 -12.94 25.98 16.63
N ILE A 159 -13.51 25.92 17.83
CA ILE A 159 -14.77 26.60 18.21
C ILE A 159 -14.62 28.11 18.09
N ASN A 160 -13.55 28.67 18.67
CA ASN A 160 -13.25 30.11 18.62
C ASN A 160 -12.62 30.55 17.28
N ARG A 161 -12.33 29.59 16.38
CA ARG A 161 -11.71 29.80 15.06
C ARG A 161 -10.41 30.62 15.14
N THR A 162 -9.60 30.35 16.16
CA THR A 162 -8.44 31.16 16.55
C THR A 162 -7.32 31.06 15.52
N SER A 163 -7.14 32.11 14.70
CA SER A 163 -6.20 32.13 13.55
C SER A 163 -4.77 31.75 13.90
N LYS A 164 -4.26 32.14 15.08
CA LYS A 164 -2.92 31.75 15.59
C LYS A 164 -2.68 30.24 15.59
N TRP A 165 -3.73 29.44 15.77
CA TRP A 165 -3.67 27.99 15.89
C TRP A 165 -4.25 27.26 14.68
N HIS A 166 -4.65 27.99 13.62
CA HIS A 166 -5.11 27.41 12.37
C HIS A 166 -3.90 26.85 11.61
N LEU A 167 -3.75 25.52 11.62
CA LEU A 167 -2.62 24.82 11.03
C LEU A 167 -2.70 24.75 9.51
N GLY A 168 -3.90 24.59 8.96
CA GLY A 168 -4.13 24.47 7.53
C GLY A 168 -5.53 24.02 7.19
N THR A 169 -5.97 24.36 5.97
CA THR A 169 -7.28 23.99 5.46
C THR A 169 -7.15 22.87 4.43
N ASN A 170 -7.57 21.66 4.80
CA ASN A 170 -7.63 20.52 3.87
C ASN A 170 -8.99 20.50 3.17
N ALA A 171 -9.00 20.18 1.88
CA ALA A 171 -10.22 20.09 1.11
C ALA A 171 -10.21 18.84 0.21
N ILE A 172 -11.34 18.13 0.18
CA ILE A 172 -11.48 16.85 -0.53
C ILE A 172 -12.72 16.92 -1.41
N GLU A 173 -12.61 16.50 -2.66
CA GLU A 173 -13.76 16.34 -3.56
C GLU A 173 -13.93 14.87 -3.98
N PHE A 174 -15.17 14.42 -4.10
CA PHE A 174 -15.54 13.18 -4.78
C PHE A 174 -16.36 13.57 -6.02
N SER A 175 -15.67 13.64 -7.16
CA SER A 175 -16.19 14.21 -8.39
C SER A 175 -15.40 13.71 -9.62
N PRO A 176 -15.91 13.89 -10.86
CA PRO A 176 -15.24 13.38 -12.04
C PRO A 176 -13.89 14.09 -12.30
N GLY A 177 -13.00 13.44 -13.04
CA GLY A 177 -11.77 14.06 -13.54
C GLY A 177 -12.03 15.02 -14.72
N PRO A 178 -11.12 15.96 -15.02
CA PRO A 178 -11.25 16.90 -16.15
C PRO A 178 -11.54 16.29 -17.53
N LYS A 179 -11.22 15.00 -17.75
CA LYS A 179 -11.49 14.27 -19.01
C LYS A 179 -12.65 13.28 -18.94
N ALA A 180 -13.41 13.23 -17.84
CA ALA A 180 -14.56 12.33 -17.71
C ALA A 180 -15.59 12.52 -18.83
N GLY A 181 -16.15 11.42 -19.35
CA GLY A 181 -17.06 11.44 -20.50
C GLY A 181 -16.37 11.66 -21.86
N THR A 182 -15.05 11.84 -21.91
CA THR A 182 -14.26 11.99 -23.15
C THR A 182 -13.34 10.78 -23.35
N ALA A 183 -12.94 10.50 -24.60
CA ALA A 183 -11.98 9.44 -24.95
C ALA A 183 -12.32 8.04 -24.36
N GLY A 184 -13.61 7.73 -24.17
CA GLY A 184 -14.08 6.46 -23.59
C GLY A 184 -14.04 6.38 -22.06
N LEU A 185 -13.68 7.45 -21.35
CA LEU A 185 -13.71 7.50 -19.89
C LEU A 185 -15.16 7.68 -19.36
N PRO A 186 -15.57 6.97 -18.28
CA PRO A 186 -16.91 7.15 -17.72
C PRO A 186 -17.20 8.59 -17.27
N ALA A 187 -18.41 9.08 -17.55
CA ALA A 187 -18.84 10.41 -17.13
C ALA A 187 -19.14 10.49 -15.62
N ASP A 188 -19.57 9.38 -15.02
CA ASP A 188 -19.80 9.16 -13.60
C ASP A 188 -18.56 8.58 -12.88
N GLY A 189 -17.38 8.67 -13.51
CA GLY A 189 -16.09 8.25 -12.98
C GLY A 189 -15.57 9.13 -11.83
N ASN A 190 -16.36 9.28 -10.77
CA ASN A 190 -16.01 10.01 -9.56
C ASN A 190 -14.87 9.32 -8.83
N PHE A 191 -13.89 10.11 -8.38
CA PHE A 191 -12.83 9.65 -7.49
C PHE A 191 -12.47 10.74 -6.48
N VAL A 192 -11.79 10.34 -5.40
CA VAL A 192 -11.38 11.24 -4.32
C VAL A 192 -10.16 12.04 -4.74
N LYS A 193 -10.23 13.37 -4.66
CA LYS A 193 -9.11 14.28 -4.97
C LYS A 193 -8.80 15.21 -3.81
N PHE A 194 -7.51 15.46 -3.56
CA PHE A 194 -7.01 16.13 -2.36
C PHE A 194 -6.38 17.49 -2.67
N TYR A 195 -6.82 18.50 -1.93
CA TYR A 195 -6.28 19.85 -1.96
C TYR A 195 -5.96 20.26 -0.52
N THR A 196 -4.98 21.12 -0.37
CA THR A 196 -4.70 21.80 0.90
C THR A 196 -4.39 23.25 0.62
N TYR A 197 -4.78 24.13 1.54
CA TYR A 197 -4.63 25.57 1.40
C TYR A 197 -3.95 26.13 2.63
N ASP A 198 -3.00 27.03 2.37
CA ASP A 198 -2.31 27.80 3.39
C ASP A 198 -3.31 28.56 4.27
N PRO A 199 -3.20 28.50 5.61
CA PRO A 199 -4.18 29.05 6.52
C PRO A 199 -4.26 30.59 6.55
N VAL A 200 -3.34 31.29 5.86
CA VAL A 200 -3.24 32.76 5.85
C VAL A 200 -3.43 33.34 4.44
N THR A 201 -2.74 32.80 3.44
CA THR A 201 -2.73 33.26 2.04
C THR A 201 -3.80 32.60 1.17
N GLU A 202 -4.45 31.54 1.69
CA GLU A 202 -5.45 30.72 0.99
C GLU A 202 -4.97 30.11 -0.35
N GLN A 203 -3.66 30.12 -0.63
CA GLN A 203 -3.06 29.50 -1.82
C GLN A 203 -2.95 27.98 -1.64
N ARG A 204 -3.10 27.23 -2.73
CA ARG A 204 -2.92 25.78 -2.74
C ARG A 204 -1.46 25.42 -2.48
N LEU A 205 -1.23 24.59 -1.47
CA LEU A 205 0.11 24.07 -1.18
C LEU A 205 0.39 22.79 -1.99
N THR A 206 1.63 22.63 -2.44
CA THR A 206 2.14 21.41 -3.08
C THR A 206 2.72 20.41 -2.08
N THR A 207 3.12 20.87 -0.92
CA THR A 207 3.73 20.09 0.16
C THR A 207 3.16 20.55 1.50
N LEU A 208 3.08 19.68 2.51
CA LEU A 208 2.67 20.07 3.86
C LEU A 208 3.15 19.06 4.94
N SER A 209 3.15 19.49 6.20
CA SER A 209 3.39 18.65 7.38
C SER A 209 2.15 18.55 8.27
N LEU A 210 1.72 17.33 8.59
CA LEU A 210 0.66 17.05 9.58
C LEU A 210 1.21 16.42 10.88
N ASP A 211 2.53 16.20 10.96
CA ASP A 211 3.11 15.38 12.02
C ASP A 211 4.39 15.96 12.64
N GLY A 212 4.69 17.24 12.35
CA GLY A 212 5.85 17.97 12.88
C GLY A 212 7.18 17.60 12.24
N ARG A 213 7.12 16.90 11.10
CA ARG A 213 8.27 16.44 10.31
C ARG A 213 8.43 17.26 9.05
N PRO A 214 9.51 17.05 8.26
CA PRO A 214 9.60 17.64 6.94
C PRO A 214 8.32 17.43 6.12
N ASP A 215 7.98 18.47 5.35
CA ASP A 215 6.82 18.49 4.49
C ASP A 215 6.87 17.35 3.47
N LYS A 216 5.69 16.85 3.11
CA LYS A 216 5.52 15.74 2.17
C LYS A 216 4.66 16.22 1.02
N ALA A 217 5.02 15.83 -0.21
CA ALA A 217 4.24 16.16 -1.39
C ALA A 217 2.78 15.70 -1.28
N MET A 218 1.90 16.57 -1.75
CA MET A 218 0.54 16.18 -2.06
C MET A 218 0.53 15.18 -3.22
N PRO A 219 -0.43 14.24 -3.25
CA PRO A 219 -1.47 13.95 -2.25
C PRO A 219 -1.04 12.89 -1.20
N THR A 220 0.23 12.47 -1.18
CA THR A 220 0.74 11.30 -0.44
C THR A 220 0.37 11.32 1.04
N VAL A 221 0.55 12.50 1.67
CA VAL A 221 0.20 12.77 3.07
C VAL A 221 -1.27 12.48 3.41
N CYS A 222 -2.20 12.72 2.49
CA CYS A 222 -3.62 12.39 2.67
C CYS A 222 -3.90 10.92 2.35
N THR A 223 -3.32 10.38 1.27
CA THR A 223 -3.63 9.03 0.79
C THR A 223 -3.21 7.92 1.75
N THR A 224 -2.29 8.20 2.68
CA THR A 224 -1.92 7.27 3.76
C THR A 224 -3.12 6.93 4.65
N CYS A 225 -3.91 7.92 5.08
CA CYS A 225 -5.13 7.69 5.87
C CYS A 225 -6.34 7.33 5.00
N HIS A 226 -6.41 7.86 3.76
CA HIS A 226 -7.52 7.65 2.83
C HIS A 226 -7.39 6.41 1.92
N GLY A 227 -6.48 5.49 2.24
CA GLY A 227 -6.37 4.19 1.57
C GLY A 227 -5.70 4.17 0.18
N GLY A 228 -5.22 5.30 -0.33
CA GLY A 228 -4.78 5.45 -1.72
C GLY A 228 -3.42 4.81 -2.08
N ARG A 229 -3.21 4.67 -3.40
CA ARG A 229 -2.02 4.10 -4.04
C ARG A 229 -0.94 5.13 -4.34
N GLY A 230 0.26 4.95 -3.79
CA GLY A 230 1.46 5.73 -4.16
C GLY A 230 2.23 5.04 -5.29
N ASP A 231 1.66 5.06 -6.50
CA ASP A 231 2.33 4.57 -7.73
C ASP A 231 3.31 5.64 -8.27
N PRO A 232 4.43 5.28 -8.92
CA PRO A 232 5.41 6.26 -9.42
C PRO A 232 4.86 7.18 -10.51
N LEU A 233 5.61 8.25 -10.78
CA LEU A 233 5.42 8.99 -12.02
C LEU A 233 5.81 8.13 -13.22
N THR A 234 5.00 8.19 -14.28
CA THR A 234 5.40 7.65 -15.58
C THR A 234 6.39 8.62 -16.25
N PRO A 235 7.24 8.16 -17.19
CA PRO A 235 8.24 9.01 -17.84
C PRO A 235 7.64 10.25 -18.52
N PRO A 236 8.50 11.21 -18.94
CA PRO A 236 8.06 12.41 -19.63
C PRO A 236 7.10 12.12 -20.79
N ASP A 237 5.99 12.87 -20.79
CA ASP A 237 5.06 12.95 -21.89
C ASP A 237 5.76 13.50 -23.15
N PRO A 238 5.64 12.83 -24.32
CA PRO A 238 6.38 13.24 -25.53
C PRO A 238 6.05 14.65 -26.04
N VAL A 239 4.91 15.23 -25.66
CA VAL A 239 4.44 16.54 -26.15
C VAL A 239 4.81 17.67 -25.19
N THR A 240 4.62 17.45 -23.89
CA THR A 240 4.83 18.48 -22.85
C THR A 240 6.19 18.40 -22.17
N GLY A 241 6.93 17.29 -22.31
CA GLY A 241 8.22 17.05 -21.67
C GLY A 241 8.17 16.85 -20.15
N LYS A 242 6.96 16.75 -19.57
CA LYS A 242 6.75 16.59 -18.12
C LYS A 242 6.45 15.16 -17.76
N LYS A 243 7.01 14.68 -16.63
CA LYS A 243 6.57 13.40 -16.03
C LYS A 243 5.08 13.47 -15.70
N LEU A 244 4.37 12.37 -15.91
CA LEU A 244 2.93 12.30 -15.66
C LEU A 244 2.60 11.45 -14.44
N PHE A 245 1.55 11.83 -13.71
CA PHE A 245 1.02 11.01 -12.62
C PHE A 245 0.51 9.67 -13.16
N ALA A 246 0.69 8.57 -12.40
CA ALA A 246 0.28 7.22 -12.81
C ALA A 246 -1.17 7.15 -13.30
N LYS A 247 -1.42 6.32 -14.32
CA LYS A 247 -2.77 5.90 -14.71
C LYS A 247 -3.07 4.56 -14.07
N VAL A 248 -4.06 4.50 -13.16
CA VAL A 248 -4.47 3.23 -12.54
C VAL A 248 -5.43 2.50 -13.49
N MET A 249 -4.88 1.59 -14.29
CA MET A 249 -5.59 0.90 -15.39
C MET A 249 -6.82 0.09 -14.94
N ASN A 250 -6.83 -0.37 -13.69
CA ASN A 250 -7.93 -1.13 -13.07
C ASN A 250 -8.94 -0.25 -12.30
N GLY A 251 -8.74 1.07 -12.24
CA GLY A 251 -9.67 2.02 -11.63
C GLY A 251 -10.81 2.38 -12.60
N TYR A 252 -12.02 2.58 -12.08
CA TYR A 252 -13.20 2.86 -12.91
C TYR A 252 -13.11 4.18 -13.68
N SER A 253 -12.57 5.23 -13.07
CA SER A 253 -12.35 6.52 -13.75
C SER A 253 -11.35 6.43 -14.92
N GLN A 254 -10.42 5.46 -14.85
CA GLN A 254 -9.20 5.38 -15.65
C GLN A 254 -8.44 6.72 -15.81
N HIS A 255 -8.59 7.63 -14.84
CA HIS A 255 -8.04 8.98 -14.90
C HIS A 255 -6.67 9.05 -14.21
N ARG A 256 -5.75 9.87 -14.73
CA ARG A 256 -4.51 10.18 -14.00
C ARG A 256 -4.84 11.00 -12.76
N GLY A 257 -4.18 10.73 -11.65
CA GLY A 257 -4.52 11.32 -10.35
C GLY A 257 -5.65 10.60 -9.58
N ASP A 258 -6.30 9.59 -10.18
CA ASP A 258 -7.10 8.64 -9.41
C ASP A 258 -6.15 7.64 -8.73
N MET A 259 -6.09 7.69 -7.40
CA MET A 259 -5.28 6.79 -6.57
C MET A 259 -6.10 5.67 -5.91
N GLN A 260 -7.37 5.51 -6.31
CA GLN A 260 -8.36 4.62 -5.70
C GLN A 260 -8.61 4.89 -4.19
N ALA A 261 -8.30 6.10 -3.73
CA ALA A 261 -8.54 6.53 -2.36
C ALA A 261 -10.04 6.63 -2.03
N GLN A 262 -10.40 6.45 -0.76
CA GLN A 262 -11.77 6.43 -0.25
C GLN A 262 -12.00 7.57 0.75
N LEU A 263 -13.26 7.98 0.95
CA LEU A 263 -13.62 8.88 2.05
C LEU A 263 -13.69 8.10 3.36
N HIS A 264 -13.23 8.72 4.45
CA HIS A 264 -13.14 8.06 5.76
C HIS A 264 -14.46 8.23 6.56
N PRO A 265 -15.03 7.15 7.14
CA PRO A 265 -16.15 7.23 8.07
C PRO A 265 -15.85 8.10 9.30
N PHE A 266 -16.81 8.88 9.76
CA PHE A 266 -16.69 9.67 10.96
C PHE A 266 -17.14 8.84 12.15
N GLU A 267 -16.20 8.29 12.93
CA GLU A 267 -16.51 7.46 14.11
C GLU A 267 -16.85 8.37 15.31
N PRO A 268 -18.12 8.58 15.72
CA PRO A 268 -18.46 9.64 16.68
C PRO A 268 -18.03 9.30 18.12
N ALA A 269 -17.77 8.01 18.39
CA ALA A 269 -17.14 7.50 19.61
C ALA A 269 -15.62 7.75 19.69
N SER A 270 -14.97 8.23 18.63
CA SER A 270 -13.54 8.57 18.60
C SER A 270 -13.25 10.06 18.76
N PHE A 271 -14.30 10.88 18.83
CA PHE A 271 -14.20 12.33 18.91
C PHE A 271 -14.47 12.87 20.31
N ASP A 272 -13.83 14.01 20.59
CA ASP A 272 -14.14 14.89 21.70
C ASP A 272 -15.21 15.92 21.32
N TYR A 273 -15.96 16.38 22.32
CA TYR A 273 -17.04 17.35 22.17
C TYR A 273 -16.98 18.37 23.32
N SER A 274 -17.45 19.59 23.06
CA SER A 274 -17.38 20.65 24.07
C SER A 274 -18.65 20.72 24.92
N THR A 275 -18.53 21.22 26.13
CA THR A 275 -19.67 21.59 26.99
C THR A 275 -20.24 22.98 26.68
N ILE A 276 -19.60 23.73 25.77
CA ILE A 276 -20.11 25.01 25.26
C ILE A 276 -21.39 24.73 24.44
N PRO A 277 -22.51 25.44 24.70
CA PRO A 277 -23.75 25.28 23.93
C PRO A 277 -23.54 25.39 22.42
N GLY A 278 -24.19 24.51 21.65
CA GLY A 278 -24.01 24.34 20.21
C GLY A 278 -22.96 23.30 19.81
N PHE A 279 -22.08 22.87 20.73
CA PHE A 279 -20.92 22.01 20.45
C PHE A 279 -20.88 20.71 21.26
N SER A 280 -21.95 20.40 22.00
CA SER A 280 -22.10 19.11 22.67
C SER A 280 -22.30 17.97 21.67
N ARG A 281 -22.00 16.74 22.09
CA ARG A 281 -22.22 15.55 21.27
C ARG A 281 -23.65 15.49 20.72
N SER A 282 -24.65 15.69 21.57
CA SER A 282 -26.07 15.68 21.19
C SER A 282 -26.45 16.71 20.13
N GLU A 283 -25.73 17.82 20.04
CA GLU A 283 -25.98 18.86 19.03
C GLU A 283 -25.23 18.57 17.71
N GLN A 284 -24.05 17.96 17.79
CA GLN A 284 -23.20 17.65 16.63
C GLN A 284 -23.56 16.32 15.93
N GLU A 285 -24.01 15.32 16.67
CA GLU A 285 -24.12 13.92 16.22
C GLU A 285 -25.13 13.70 15.08
N ALA A 286 -26.20 14.50 15.00
CA ALA A 286 -27.13 14.47 13.88
C ALA A 286 -26.49 14.94 12.56
N ALA A 287 -25.65 15.99 12.62
CA ALA A 287 -24.87 16.45 11.47
C ALA A 287 -23.78 15.43 11.10
N ILE A 288 -23.08 14.83 12.07
CA ILE A 288 -22.11 13.75 11.81
C ILE A 288 -22.79 12.56 11.11
N LYS A 289 -24.00 12.16 11.52
CA LYS A 289 -24.77 11.11 10.84
C LYS A 289 -25.13 11.48 9.39
N ALA A 290 -25.47 12.75 9.13
CA ALA A 290 -25.71 13.22 7.77
C ALA A 290 -24.43 13.19 6.91
N ILE A 291 -23.28 13.62 7.46
CA ILE A 291 -21.97 13.53 6.83
C ILE A 291 -21.61 12.07 6.53
N ASN A 292 -21.83 11.14 7.45
CA ASN A 292 -21.62 9.71 7.25
C ASN A 292 -22.49 9.14 6.12
N LYS A 293 -23.73 9.61 5.94
CA LYS A 293 -24.54 9.24 4.76
C LYS A 293 -23.92 9.74 3.45
N LEU A 294 -23.31 10.93 3.43
CA LEU A 294 -22.58 11.42 2.26
C LEU A 294 -21.33 10.56 1.98
N VAL A 295 -20.54 10.23 3.01
CA VAL A 295 -19.38 9.34 2.91
C VAL A 295 -19.79 7.96 2.36
N LEU A 296 -20.87 7.38 2.88
CA LEU A 296 -21.43 6.11 2.42
C LEU A 296 -21.78 6.14 0.92
N CYS A 297 -22.34 7.24 0.40
CA CYS A 297 -22.62 7.40 -1.03
C CYS A 297 -21.37 7.38 -1.93
N SER A 298 -20.18 7.70 -1.40
CA SER A 298 -18.93 7.60 -2.17
C SER A 298 -18.39 6.17 -2.28
N MET A 299 -18.79 5.29 -1.37
CA MET A 299 -18.32 3.91 -1.30
C MET A 299 -19.17 3.02 -2.23
N PRO A 300 -18.56 2.27 -3.16
CA PRO A 300 -19.33 1.39 -4.03
C PRO A 300 -19.95 0.23 -3.24
N LEU A 301 -21.01 -0.35 -3.78
CA LEU A 301 -21.55 -1.65 -3.35
C LEU A 301 -20.65 -2.79 -3.90
N PRO A 302 -20.44 -3.91 -3.17
CA PRO A 302 -19.65 -5.04 -3.67
C PRO A 302 -20.17 -5.59 -5.00
N THR A 303 -19.30 -6.18 -5.82
CA THR A 303 -19.64 -6.64 -7.17
C THR A 303 -20.76 -7.68 -7.12
N GLY A 304 -21.79 -7.50 -7.96
CA GLY A 304 -22.92 -8.43 -8.04
C GLY A 304 -23.98 -8.26 -6.95
N THR A 305 -23.82 -7.25 -6.07
CA THR A 305 -24.87 -6.84 -5.12
C THR A 305 -25.75 -5.72 -5.70
N VAL A 306 -26.86 -5.44 -5.04
CA VAL A 306 -27.77 -4.32 -5.34
C VAL A 306 -28.06 -3.54 -4.05
N ALA A 307 -28.53 -2.29 -4.18
CA ALA A 307 -28.94 -1.50 -3.02
C ALA A 307 -30.11 -2.19 -2.30
N ALA A 308 -29.87 -2.64 -1.06
CA ALA A 308 -30.87 -3.32 -0.24
C ALA A 308 -31.62 -2.37 0.70
N PHE A 309 -30.99 -1.24 1.07
CA PHE A 309 -31.51 -0.28 2.04
C PHE A 309 -31.52 1.15 1.48
N PRO A 310 -32.38 2.06 1.97
CA PRO A 310 -32.55 3.40 1.39
C PRO A 310 -31.27 4.24 1.32
N GLU A 311 -30.36 4.06 2.28
CA GLU A 311 -29.05 4.72 2.31
C GLU A 311 -28.07 4.22 1.24
N ASP A 312 -28.30 3.04 0.65
CA ASP A 312 -27.46 2.48 -0.41
C ASP A 312 -27.86 2.95 -1.81
N ASN A 313 -29.03 3.59 -1.98
CA ASN A 313 -29.55 4.01 -3.28
C ASN A 313 -28.66 5.00 -4.05
N CYS A 314 -27.74 5.67 -3.37
CA CYS A 314 -26.76 6.58 -3.97
C CYS A 314 -25.44 5.89 -4.37
N ARG A 315 -25.24 4.62 -4.02
CA ARG A 315 -23.99 3.88 -4.21
C ARG A 315 -24.00 3.14 -5.55
N ARG A 316 -22.97 3.33 -6.38
CA ARG A 316 -22.77 2.52 -7.59
C ARG A 316 -22.29 1.11 -7.21
N VAL A 317 -22.67 0.10 -7.97
CA VAL A 317 -22.07 -1.25 -7.86
C VAL A 317 -20.63 -1.23 -8.40
N ALA A 318 -19.70 -1.74 -7.61
CA ALA A 318 -18.30 -1.91 -7.99
C ALA A 318 -18.18 -2.80 -9.23
N THR A 319 -17.24 -2.47 -10.11
CA THR A 319 -16.64 -3.47 -10.99
C THR A 319 -15.73 -4.39 -10.16
N LYS A 320 -15.45 -5.61 -10.66
CA LYS A 320 -14.57 -6.59 -9.99
C LYS A 320 -13.17 -6.05 -9.60
N ASN A 321 -12.75 -4.93 -10.17
CA ASN A 321 -11.41 -4.35 -10.03
C ASN A 321 -11.33 -3.22 -8.99
N GLU A 322 -12.47 -2.72 -8.52
CA GLU A 322 -12.57 -1.60 -7.59
C GLU A 322 -12.64 -2.06 -6.14
N TYR A 323 -12.42 -1.15 -5.20
CA TYR A 323 -12.56 -1.42 -3.76
C TYR A 323 -13.88 -2.16 -3.43
N GLN A 324 -13.77 -3.27 -2.69
CA GLN A 324 -14.91 -4.09 -2.23
C GLN A 324 -14.91 -4.30 -0.71
N GLY A 325 -14.13 -3.51 0.04
CA GLY A 325 -13.99 -3.63 1.48
C GLY A 325 -15.22 -3.16 2.26
N THR A 326 -15.19 -3.40 3.56
CA THR A 326 -16.35 -3.31 4.46
C THR A 326 -16.51 -1.96 5.18
N ALA A 327 -15.85 -0.89 4.72
CA ALA A 327 -15.99 0.45 5.34
C ALA A 327 -17.44 0.91 5.49
N ALA A 328 -18.29 0.56 4.51
CA ALA A 328 -19.72 0.81 4.56
C ALA A 328 -20.45 0.00 5.64
N VAL A 329 -20.03 -1.23 5.92
CA VAL A 329 -20.62 -2.10 6.95
C VAL A 329 -20.31 -1.53 8.34
N HIS A 330 -19.06 -1.18 8.61
CA HIS A 330 -18.66 -0.56 9.88
C HIS A 330 -19.31 0.81 10.09
N LEU A 331 -19.39 1.65 9.05
CA LEU A 331 -20.13 2.92 9.09
C LEU A 331 -21.60 2.72 9.46
N LYS A 332 -22.24 1.67 8.94
CA LYS A 332 -23.63 1.32 9.29
C LYS A 332 -23.75 0.79 10.72
N ASP A 333 -22.85 -0.07 11.15
CA ASP A 333 -22.82 -0.66 12.49
C ASP A 333 -22.83 0.42 13.59
N MET A 334 -22.08 1.52 13.42
CA MET A 334 -22.09 2.68 14.34
C MET A 334 -23.50 3.18 14.71
N TYR A 335 -24.48 3.02 13.81
CA TYR A 335 -25.87 3.45 13.97
C TYR A 335 -26.86 2.28 14.12
N GLY A 336 -26.38 1.09 14.51
CA GLY A 336 -27.20 -0.11 14.70
C GLY A 336 -27.37 -0.99 13.45
N GLY A 337 -26.53 -0.81 12.42
CA GLY A 337 -26.51 -1.63 11.22
C GLY A 337 -27.33 -1.08 10.05
N ASP A 338 -27.77 -1.98 9.18
CA ASP A 338 -28.54 -1.65 7.97
C ASP A 338 -29.84 -0.88 8.26
N GLY A 339 -30.16 0.08 7.39
CA GLY A 339 -31.22 1.06 7.61
C GLY A 339 -30.81 2.23 8.51
N LEU A 340 -29.61 2.18 9.12
CA LEU A 340 -29.09 3.16 10.07
C LEU A 340 -30.12 3.52 11.17
N PRO A 341 -30.70 2.53 11.89
CA PRO A 341 -31.92 2.72 12.68
C PRO A 341 -31.78 3.72 13.83
N ASN A 342 -30.62 3.77 14.50
CA ASN A 342 -30.42 4.62 15.68
C ASN A 342 -30.17 6.08 15.27
N ALA A 343 -30.92 7.03 15.84
CA ALA A 343 -30.76 8.46 15.52
C ALA A 343 -29.34 8.99 15.86
N THR A 344 -28.77 8.52 16.97
CA THR A 344 -27.39 8.73 17.42
C THR A 344 -26.53 7.49 17.18
N SER A 345 -25.21 7.60 17.23
CA SER A 345 -24.32 6.44 17.16
C SER A 345 -24.13 5.80 18.53
N PHE A 346 -23.52 4.62 18.57
CA PHE A 346 -22.97 4.09 19.82
C PHE A 346 -21.93 5.04 20.43
N THR A 347 -21.87 5.09 21.76
CA THR A 347 -20.93 5.94 22.50
C THR A 347 -19.54 5.34 22.60
N THR A 348 -19.44 4.01 22.48
CA THR A 348 -18.23 3.21 22.53
C THR A 348 -18.21 2.31 21.31
N ASP A 349 -17.05 2.21 20.65
CA ASP A 349 -16.83 1.21 19.60
C ASP A 349 -16.58 -0.16 20.25
N THR A 350 -17.58 -1.04 20.16
CA THR A 350 -17.51 -2.44 20.60
C THR A 350 -17.69 -3.41 19.43
N TYR A 351 -17.59 -2.93 18.19
CA TYR A 351 -17.74 -3.77 17.01
C TYR A 351 -16.63 -4.83 16.97
N VAL A 352 -16.97 -6.06 16.59
CA VAL A 352 -16.04 -7.13 16.27
C VAL A 352 -16.59 -7.88 15.07
N GLU A 353 -15.85 -7.93 13.98
CA GLU A 353 -16.28 -8.68 12.80
C GLU A 353 -16.40 -10.18 13.15
N PRO A 354 -17.46 -10.89 12.70
CA PRO A 354 -17.74 -12.27 13.10
C PRO A 354 -16.58 -13.27 12.99
N SER A 355 -15.74 -13.21 11.93
CA SER A 355 -14.63 -14.16 11.76
C SER A 355 -13.58 -14.06 12.87
N TRP A 356 -13.34 -12.86 13.42
CA TRP A 356 -12.45 -12.67 14.57
C TRP A 356 -13.02 -13.31 15.84
N SER A 357 -14.33 -13.22 16.05
CA SER A 357 -14.98 -13.85 17.20
C SER A 357 -14.99 -15.37 17.06
N VAL A 358 -15.24 -15.90 15.85
CA VAL A 358 -15.14 -17.34 15.55
C VAL A 358 -13.72 -17.87 15.74
N ALA A 359 -12.69 -17.07 15.41
CA ALA A 359 -11.28 -17.41 15.64
C ALA A 359 -10.82 -17.27 17.10
N GLY A 360 -11.67 -16.79 18.02
CA GLY A 360 -11.30 -16.50 19.41
C GLY A 360 -10.39 -15.28 19.58
N GLN A 361 -10.37 -14.37 18.60
CA GLN A 361 -9.45 -13.22 18.51
C GLN A 361 -10.13 -11.87 18.79
N SER A 362 -11.32 -11.84 19.38
CA SER A 362 -12.03 -10.60 19.74
C SER A 362 -11.18 -9.65 20.59
N THR A 363 -10.33 -10.17 21.50
CA THR A 363 -9.39 -9.36 22.30
C THR A 363 -8.32 -8.68 21.44
N LEU A 364 -7.76 -9.39 20.45
CA LEU A 364 -6.81 -8.82 19.50
C LEU A 364 -7.48 -7.76 18.61
N TYR A 365 -8.74 -8.00 18.22
CA TYR A 365 -9.50 -7.03 17.46
C TYR A 365 -9.75 -5.74 18.25
N LEU A 366 -10.36 -5.84 19.43
CA LEU A 366 -10.76 -4.69 20.24
C LEU A 366 -9.57 -3.89 20.80
N ASN A 367 -8.48 -4.58 21.18
CA ASN A 367 -7.30 -3.89 21.71
C ASN A 367 -6.42 -3.30 20.62
N VAL A 368 -6.34 -3.92 19.43
CA VAL A 368 -5.33 -3.55 18.42
C VAL A 368 -5.94 -3.20 17.07
N GLN A 369 -6.68 -4.11 16.43
CA GLN A 369 -7.19 -3.88 15.08
C GLN A 369 -8.08 -2.63 15.04
N ALA A 370 -9.10 -2.55 15.91
CA ALA A 370 -10.00 -1.41 16.01
C ALA A 370 -9.29 -0.08 16.38
N GLN A 371 -8.28 -0.14 17.25
CA GLN A 371 -7.65 1.05 17.84
C GLN A 371 -6.52 1.63 17.00
N ALA A 372 -5.79 0.81 16.25
CA ALA A 372 -4.52 1.18 15.62
C ALA A 372 -4.42 0.86 14.12
N CYS A 373 -5.29 0.00 13.58
CA CYS A 373 -5.17 -0.50 12.20
C CYS A 373 -6.39 -0.16 11.34
N ARG A 374 -7.60 -0.46 11.82
CA ARG A 374 -8.85 -0.47 11.05
C ARG A 374 -9.14 0.85 10.34
N VAL A 375 -9.02 2.00 11.03
CA VAL A 375 -9.17 3.37 10.48
C VAL A 375 -8.54 3.51 9.08
N CYS A 376 -7.25 3.18 8.96
CA CYS A 376 -6.53 3.28 7.68
C CYS A 376 -6.72 2.04 6.80
N HIS A 377 -6.67 0.83 7.40
CA HIS A 377 -6.69 -0.43 6.65
C HIS A 377 -8.04 -0.71 5.98
N LEU A 378 -9.15 -0.41 6.65
CA LEU A 378 -10.51 -0.63 6.14
C LEU A 378 -10.78 0.10 4.81
N LEU A 379 -10.04 1.19 4.52
CA LEU A 379 -10.11 1.93 3.25
C LEU A 379 -9.12 1.45 2.17
N ARG A 380 -8.28 0.44 2.48
CA ARG A 380 -7.29 -0.12 1.55
C ARG A 380 -7.92 -1.18 0.68
N GLY A 381 -7.24 -1.45 -0.43
CA GLY A 381 -7.50 -2.61 -1.27
C GLY A 381 -8.26 -2.28 -2.54
N THR A 382 -8.44 -3.32 -3.34
CA THR A 382 -9.14 -3.33 -4.63
C THR A 382 -9.86 -4.67 -4.74
N GLY A 383 -10.77 -4.87 -5.68
CA GLY A 383 -11.44 -6.15 -5.85
C GLY A 383 -10.48 -7.27 -6.31
N ASN A 384 -9.32 -6.88 -6.84
CA ASN A 384 -8.21 -7.78 -7.13
C ASN A 384 -7.28 -8.01 -5.93
N GLN A 385 -7.35 -7.16 -4.90
CA GLN A 385 -6.52 -7.16 -3.67
C GLN A 385 -7.33 -6.65 -2.46
N SER A 386 -8.26 -7.44 -1.91
CA SER A 386 -9.02 -7.04 -0.72
C SER A 386 -8.26 -7.30 0.58
N ASP A 387 -7.47 -8.37 0.64
CA ASP A 387 -6.78 -8.91 1.82
C ASP A 387 -5.97 -7.93 2.70
N ILE A 388 -5.56 -6.78 2.16
CA ILE A 388 -4.88 -5.71 2.89
C ILE A 388 -5.83 -4.85 3.75
N ASP A 389 -7.15 -5.02 3.62
CA ASP A 389 -8.18 -4.32 4.40
C ASP A 389 -8.23 -4.74 5.87
N PHE A 390 -7.73 -5.94 6.17
CA PHE A 390 -7.77 -6.59 7.49
C PHE A 390 -9.18 -6.61 8.11
N ASP A 391 -10.21 -6.72 7.27
CA ASP A 391 -11.60 -6.86 7.70
C ASP A 391 -11.80 -8.17 8.46
N THR A 392 -11.54 -9.30 7.79
CA THR A 392 -11.61 -10.63 8.40
C THR A 392 -10.32 -11.00 9.12
N PHE A 393 -10.41 -11.91 10.09
CA PHE A 393 -9.23 -12.43 10.77
C PHE A 393 -8.31 -13.18 9.80
N GLN A 394 -8.86 -13.87 8.80
CA GLN A 394 -8.07 -14.54 7.76
C GLN A 394 -7.26 -13.56 6.92
N HIS A 395 -7.82 -12.38 6.60
CA HIS A 395 -7.09 -11.30 5.92
C HIS A 395 -5.93 -10.81 6.79
N PHE A 396 -6.18 -10.54 8.07
CA PHE A 396 -5.14 -10.08 9.00
C PHE A 396 -4.03 -11.13 9.24
N ASP A 397 -4.40 -12.40 9.47
CA ASP A 397 -3.48 -13.51 9.74
C ASP A 397 -2.59 -13.83 8.52
N ALA A 398 -3.13 -13.71 7.29
CA ALA A 398 -2.34 -13.80 6.06
C ALA A 398 -1.23 -12.74 5.93
N TYR A 399 -1.31 -11.65 6.71
CA TYR A 399 -0.27 -10.61 6.78
C TYR A 399 0.54 -10.64 8.07
N LYS A 400 0.37 -11.63 8.96
CA LYS A 400 1.04 -11.72 10.27
C LYS A 400 2.54 -11.39 10.25
N ASP A 401 3.29 -12.04 9.36
CA ASP A 401 4.74 -11.82 9.24
C ASP A 401 5.07 -10.40 8.75
N ARG A 402 4.26 -9.83 7.85
CA ARG A 402 4.39 -8.45 7.36
C ARG A 402 4.02 -7.41 8.42
N ILE A 403 3.03 -7.71 9.26
CA ILE A 403 2.65 -6.91 10.42
C ILE A 403 3.82 -6.88 11.41
N LYS A 404 4.43 -8.04 11.72
CA LYS A 404 5.66 -8.09 12.54
C LYS A 404 6.79 -7.26 11.94
N VAL A 405 7.08 -7.42 10.64
CA VAL A 405 8.15 -6.66 9.96
C VAL A 405 7.93 -5.15 10.08
N HIS A 406 6.71 -4.66 9.83
CA HIS A 406 6.42 -3.23 9.84
C HIS A 406 6.26 -2.62 11.24
N VAL A 407 5.58 -3.32 12.16
CA VAL A 407 5.31 -2.84 13.52
C VAL A 407 6.50 -3.10 14.44
N VAL A 408 6.93 -4.36 14.59
CA VAL A 408 7.90 -4.81 15.60
C VAL A 408 9.35 -4.68 15.15
N ASP A 409 9.64 -4.94 13.87
CA ASP A 409 11.03 -4.95 13.39
C ASP A 409 11.47 -3.57 12.89
N ARG A 410 10.63 -2.85 12.14
CA ARG A 410 10.95 -1.53 11.55
C ARG A 410 10.46 -0.33 12.34
N GLY A 411 9.33 -0.46 13.06
CA GLY A 411 8.66 0.69 13.67
C GLY A 411 8.15 1.71 12.65
N ASN A 412 7.77 1.28 11.45
CA ASN A 412 7.17 2.13 10.42
C ASN A 412 5.65 1.89 10.24
N MET A 413 5.04 1.20 11.20
CA MET A 413 3.59 1.06 11.39
C MET A 413 3.26 1.11 12.89
N PRO A 414 2.08 1.63 13.29
CA PRO A 414 1.08 2.35 12.49
C PRO A 414 1.60 3.62 11.80
N LEU A 415 1.00 4.03 10.67
CA LEU A 415 1.54 5.10 9.81
C LEU A 415 1.27 6.55 10.26
N ALA A 416 0.43 6.76 11.27
CA ALA A 416 0.19 8.08 11.87
C ALA A 416 0.94 8.17 13.21
N LYS A 417 1.72 9.25 13.43
CA LYS A 417 2.55 9.40 14.63
C LYS A 417 1.75 9.28 15.93
N LEU A 418 0.58 9.92 16.00
CA LEU A 418 -0.31 9.89 17.18
C LEU A 418 -0.67 8.46 17.58
N ILE A 419 -1.09 7.64 16.60
CA ILE A 419 -1.45 6.24 16.81
C ILE A 419 -0.23 5.36 17.08
N TYR A 420 0.91 5.62 16.44
CA TYR A 420 2.16 4.94 16.75
C TYR A 420 2.57 5.14 18.22
N ASP A 421 2.60 6.40 18.68
CA ASP A 421 2.93 6.74 20.07
C ASP A 421 1.92 6.11 21.05
N LYS A 422 0.63 6.16 20.72
CA LYS A 422 -0.46 5.57 21.53
C LYS A 422 -0.36 4.04 21.62
N TYR A 423 -0.06 3.38 20.50
CA TYR A 423 0.10 1.93 20.43
C TYR A 423 1.26 1.45 21.32
N TRP A 424 2.42 2.10 21.25
CA TRP A 424 3.58 1.72 22.07
C TRP A 424 3.50 2.20 23.53
N SER A 425 2.76 3.27 23.82
CA SER A 425 2.54 3.73 25.20
C SER A 425 1.43 2.98 25.94
N THR A 426 0.61 2.18 25.25
CA THR A 426 -0.52 1.45 25.85
C THR A 426 -0.22 -0.05 25.96
N PRO A 427 0.08 -0.59 27.16
CA PRO A 427 0.41 -2.01 27.36
C PRO A 427 -0.60 -2.98 26.73
N GLY A 428 -1.90 -2.71 26.89
CA GLY A 428 -2.97 -3.54 26.30
C GLY A 428 -2.95 -3.62 24.78
N MET A 429 -2.31 -2.67 24.06
CA MET A 429 -2.18 -2.74 22.61
C MET A 429 -0.96 -3.58 22.22
N PHE A 430 0.24 -3.11 22.56
CA PHE A 430 1.48 -3.75 22.08
C PHE A 430 1.73 -5.12 22.69
N GLN A 431 1.26 -5.41 23.92
CA GLN A 431 1.42 -6.74 24.52
C GLN A 431 0.44 -7.76 23.89
N THR A 432 -0.80 -7.35 23.58
CA THR A 432 -1.77 -8.22 22.89
C THR A 432 -1.28 -8.58 21.50
N MET A 433 -0.81 -7.58 20.72
CA MET A 433 -0.20 -7.84 19.41
C MET A 433 1.07 -8.68 19.54
N GLY A 434 1.99 -8.34 20.46
CA GLY A 434 3.24 -9.07 20.62
C GLY A 434 3.07 -10.52 21.06
N THR A 435 2.03 -10.82 21.85
CA THR A 435 1.63 -12.20 22.18
C THR A 435 1.18 -12.96 20.93
N TYR A 436 0.34 -12.35 20.09
CA TYR A 436 -0.11 -12.96 18.84
C TYR A 436 1.02 -13.16 17.82
N LEU A 437 1.95 -12.20 17.70
CA LEU A 437 3.11 -12.26 16.82
C LEU A 437 4.27 -13.12 17.34
N GLY A 438 4.29 -13.46 18.63
CA GLY A 438 5.43 -14.12 19.29
C GLY A 438 6.64 -13.21 19.52
N ASP A 439 6.51 -11.89 19.36
CA ASP A 439 7.56 -10.92 19.65
C ASP A 439 6.97 -9.61 20.22
N THR A 440 7.27 -9.33 21.49
CA THR A 440 6.82 -8.13 22.24
C THR A 440 7.82 -6.98 22.21
N LYS A 441 8.94 -7.10 21.47
CA LYS A 441 10.00 -6.08 21.45
C LYS A 441 9.54 -4.82 20.75
N MET A 442 9.91 -3.67 21.31
CA MET A 442 9.82 -2.40 20.60
C MET A 442 10.90 -2.31 19.50
N PRO A 443 10.63 -1.63 18.37
CA PRO A 443 11.64 -1.21 17.39
C PRO A 443 12.82 -0.48 18.04
N GLY A 444 13.99 -0.55 17.40
CA GLY A 444 15.25 0.06 17.87
C GLY A 444 16.41 -0.93 18.09
N ARG A 445 16.13 -2.24 18.10
CA ARG A 445 17.17 -3.28 18.19
C ARG A 445 17.87 -3.51 16.84
N PRO A 446 19.19 -3.74 16.79
CA PRO A 446 19.88 -4.08 15.55
C PRO A 446 19.36 -5.41 15.00
N ILE A 447 19.04 -5.43 13.71
CA ILE A 447 18.60 -6.63 12.99
C ILE A 447 19.50 -6.75 11.76
N ALA A 448 20.31 -7.82 11.71
CA ALA A 448 21.08 -8.16 10.52
C ALA A 448 20.13 -8.67 9.43
N ASP A 449 20.31 -8.12 8.23
CA ASP A 449 19.61 -8.53 7.03
C ASP A 449 20.60 -8.47 5.84
N PRO A 450 21.04 -9.63 5.32
CA PRO A 450 21.94 -9.76 4.18
C PRO A 450 21.19 -9.85 2.82
N GLY A 451 19.86 -9.74 2.85
CA GLY A 451 18.97 -10.04 1.75
C GLY A 451 18.73 -11.52 1.51
N PRO A 452 18.01 -11.86 0.43
CA PRO A 452 17.42 -13.18 0.28
C PRO A 452 18.41 -14.15 -0.37
N ASP A 453 18.20 -15.44 -0.07
CA ASP A 453 18.94 -16.56 -0.67
C ASP A 453 18.80 -16.56 -2.19
N ARG A 454 19.92 -16.74 -2.89
CA ARG A 454 20.01 -16.49 -4.34
C ARG A 454 21.01 -17.40 -5.04
N VAL A 455 20.88 -17.47 -6.36
CA VAL A 455 21.87 -18.11 -7.24
C VAL A 455 22.71 -17.04 -7.91
N VAL A 456 24.01 -17.23 -8.07
CA VAL A 456 24.88 -16.33 -8.84
C VAL A 456 25.77 -17.13 -9.78
N LYS A 457 26.14 -16.52 -10.91
CA LYS A 457 27.19 -17.10 -11.76
C LYS A 457 28.54 -16.99 -11.05
N GLN A 458 29.42 -17.98 -11.25
CA GLN A 458 30.81 -17.96 -10.79
C GLN A 458 31.49 -16.62 -11.11
N GLY A 459 32.25 -16.08 -10.15
CA GLY A 459 32.88 -14.76 -10.22
C GLY A 459 32.61 -13.91 -8.98
N ALA A 460 32.73 -12.59 -9.14
CA ALA A 460 32.47 -11.62 -8.09
C ALA A 460 30.99 -11.20 -8.03
N SER A 461 30.44 -11.11 -6.83
CA SER A 461 29.10 -10.61 -6.51
C SER A 461 29.15 -9.74 -5.26
N THR A 462 28.53 -8.56 -5.31
CA THR A 462 28.41 -7.67 -4.16
C THR A 462 27.28 -8.15 -3.25
N LEU A 463 27.55 -8.35 -1.96
CA LEU A 463 26.52 -8.55 -0.95
C LEU A 463 26.09 -7.19 -0.38
N SER A 464 25.02 -7.15 0.40
CA SER A 464 24.50 -5.89 0.94
C SER A 464 23.90 -6.10 2.33
N ALA A 465 24.39 -5.34 3.30
CA ALA A 465 23.79 -5.16 4.63
C ALA A 465 22.92 -3.89 4.69
N ALA A 466 22.67 -3.24 3.55
CA ALA A 466 21.86 -2.02 3.42
C ALA A 466 20.42 -2.16 3.93
N MET A 467 20.03 -3.39 4.24
CA MET A 467 18.75 -3.81 4.76
C MET A 467 18.66 -3.87 6.27
N SER A 468 19.82 -4.00 6.91
CA SER A 468 19.92 -4.20 8.35
C SER A 468 19.36 -3.00 9.10
N LEU A 469 18.43 -3.25 10.02
CA LEU A 469 17.72 -2.21 10.75
C LEU A 469 18.53 -1.80 11.98
N PHE A 470 18.43 -0.52 12.36
CA PHE A 470 19.05 0.07 13.56
C PHE A 470 20.53 -0.28 13.75
N SER A 471 21.30 -0.35 12.65
CA SER A 471 22.68 -0.82 12.63
C SER A 471 23.62 0.20 11.98
N SER A 472 24.87 0.24 12.43
CA SER A 472 25.92 1.16 11.97
C SER A 472 27.28 0.50 11.72
N SER A 473 27.45 -0.77 12.10
CA SER A 473 28.64 -1.58 11.78
C SER A 473 28.24 -3.02 11.45
N TYR A 474 29.09 -3.71 10.69
CA TYR A 474 28.79 -5.00 10.08
C TYR A 474 29.98 -5.95 10.22
N GLN A 475 29.70 -7.24 10.34
CA GLN A 475 30.68 -8.30 10.30
C GLN A 475 30.15 -9.46 9.47
N TRP A 476 30.78 -9.68 8.32
CA TRP A 476 30.53 -10.80 7.44
C TRP A 476 31.51 -11.94 7.69
N SER A 477 31.06 -13.19 7.51
CA SER A 477 31.89 -14.39 7.63
C SER A 477 31.37 -15.49 6.71
N LEU A 478 32.27 -16.21 6.04
CA LEU A 478 31.92 -17.43 5.30
C LEU A 478 31.85 -18.59 6.30
N LEU A 479 30.72 -19.29 6.36
CA LEU A 479 30.51 -20.44 7.25
C LEU A 479 30.85 -21.77 6.57
N GLY A 480 30.52 -21.91 5.29
CA GLY A 480 30.63 -23.16 4.57
C GLY A 480 30.55 -23.01 3.06
N GLY A 481 30.85 -24.12 2.38
CA GLY A 481 30.90 -24.25 0.92
C GLY A 481 32.16 -25.02 0.47
N PRO A 482 32.35 -25.21 -0.85
CA PRO A 482 33.55 -25.82 -1.42
C PRO A 482 34.86 -25.23 -0.83
N PRO A 483 35.76 -26.06 -0.24
CA PRO A 483 36.98 -25.59 0.42
C PRO A 483 37.87 -24.75 -0.51
N GLY A 484 38.19 -23.52 -0.09
CA GLY A 484 38.96 -22.56 -0.90
C GLY A 484 38.23 -22.03 -2.13
N GLY A 485 36.96 -22.40 -2.34
CA GLY A 485 36.19 -22.02 -3.53
C GLY A 485 35.60 -20.62 -3.48
N ALA A 486 35.63 -19.91 -2.35
CA ALA A 486 35.18 -18.52 -2.27
C ALA A 486 35.92 -17.68 -1.21
N VAL A 487 35.94 -16.36 -1.42
CA VAL A 487 36.56 -15.35 -0.54
C VAL A 487 35.62 -14.15 -0.34
N LEU A 488 35.60 -13.58 0.86
CA LEU A 488 34.96 -12.29 1.16
C LEU A 488 36.03 -11.20 1.28
N THR A 489 35.86 -10.10 0.54
CA THR A 489 36.67 -8.87 0.68
C THR A 489 35.81 -7.74 1.24
N ASN A 490 36.42 -6.81 1.98
CA ASN A 490 35.75 -5.74 2.72
C ASN A 490 34.65 -6.25 3.66
N ALA A 491 34.91 -7.36 4.36
CA ALA A 491 33.96 -8.10 5.20
C ALA A 491 33.42 -7.34 6.44
N THR A 492 33.84 -6.10 6.67
CA THR A 492 33.28 -5.20 7.70
C THR A 492 32.44 -4.06 7.13
N SER A 493 32.31 -3.99 5.80
CA SER A 493 31.54 -2.95 5.11
C SER A 493 30.07 -3.31 4.96
N ALA A 494 29.25 -2.31 4.63
CA ALA A 494 27.86 -2.51 4.25
C ALA A 494 27.68 -3.25 2.91
N ALA A 495 28.73 -3.35 2.09
CA ALA A 495 28.69 -3.94 0.75
C ALA A 495 29.98 -4.72 0.42
N PRO A 496 30.24 -5.87 1.09
CA PRO A 496 31.42 -6.68 0.81
C PRO A 496 31.31 -7.35 -0.56
N THR A 497 32.46 -7.74 -1.13
CA THR A 497 32.47 -8.54 -2.36
C THR A 497 32.75 -9.99 -2.05
N PHE A 498 31.78 -10.85 -2.35
CA PHE A 498 31.91 -12.31 -2.38
C PHE A 498 32.44 -12.72 -3.75
N THR A 499 33.55 -13.43 -3.80
CA THR A 499 34.12 -13.95 -5.05
C THR A 499 34.21 -15.46 -4.96
N ALA A 500 33.51 -16.17 -5.83
CA ALA A 500 33.54 -17.62 -5.93
C ALA A 500 34.18 -18.11 -7.22
N THR A 501 34.93 -19.20 -7.13
CA THR A 501 35.70 -19.82 -8.22
C THR A 501 35.37 -21.29 -8.43
N GLN A 502 34.37 -21.82 -7.70
CA GLN A 502 33.87 -23.19 -7.83
C GLN A 502 32.35 -23.16 -7.71
N ASP A 503 31.68 -24.09 -8.37
CA ASP A 503 30.23 -24.27 -8.25
C ASP A 503 29.89 -24.98 -6.93
N GLY A 504 28.73 -24.64 -6.37
CA GLY A 504 28.24 -25.22 -5.12
C GLY A 504 27.51 -24.22 -4.23
N THR A 505 26.99 -24.73 -3.11
CA THR A 505 26.28 -23.93 -2.11
C THR A 505 27.25 -23.36 -1.09
N TYR A 506 27.21 -22.04 -0.88
CA TYR A 506 27.97 -21.32 0.13
C TYR A 506 27.02 -20.72 1.16
N GLU A 507 27.43 -20.79 2.43
CA GLU A 507 26.73 -20.13 3.53
C GLU A 507 27.54 -18.92 4.00
N VAL A 508 26.96 -17.73 3.87
CA VAL A 508 27.54 -16.48 4.35
C VAL A 508 26.71 -15.98 5.53
N ARG A 509 27.37 -15.51 6.59
CA ARG A 509 26.71 -14.95 7.79
C ARG A 509 27.02 -13.48 7.96
N LEU A 510 26.00 -12.69 8.29
CA LEU A 510 26.08 -11.30 8.72
C LEU A 510 25.72 -11.20 10.21
N VAL A 511 26.53 -10.44 10.96
CA VAL A 511 26.14 -9.84 12.24
C VAL A 511 26.21 -8.33 12.06
N ALA A 512 25.17 -7.61 12.49
CA ALA A 512 25.11 -6.16 12.43
C ALA A 512 25.04 -5.59 13.85
N SER A 513 25.67 -4.45 14.09
CA SER A 513 25.71 -3.82 15.41
C SER A 513 25.37 -2.34 15.34
N ASN A 514 24.80 -1.81 16.42
CA ASN A 514 24.45 -0.39 16.55
C ASN A 514 25.60 0.43 17.17
N SER A 515 25.42 1.76 17.22
CA SER A 515 26.41 2.69 17.79
C SER A 515 26.65 2.51 19.29
N ALA A 516 25.73 1.85 20.00
CA ALA A 516 25.89 1.46 21.41
C ALA A 516 26.61 0.11 21.57
N GLY A 517 27.11 -0.50 20.49
CA GLY A 517 27.82 -1.78 20.52
C GLY A 517 26.93 -3.00 20.73
N THR A 518 25.60 -2.85 20.72
CA THR A 518 24.67 -4.00 20.74
C THR A 518 24.76 -4.71 19.40
N ALA A 519 24.92 -6.04 19.42
CA ALA A 519 24.91 -6.88 18.23
C ALA A 519 23.53 -7.49 17.97
N SER A 520 23.21 -7.73 16.70
CA SER A 520 22.03 -8.48 16.27
C SER A 520 22.17 -9.97 16.56
N ALA A 521 21.06 -10.71 16.45
CA ALA A 521 21.15 -12.13 16.13
C ALA A 521 21.87 -12.29 14.76
N PRO A 522 22.68 -13.34 14.55
CA PRO A 522 23.29 -13.57 13.25
C PRO A 522 22.25 -13.96 12.20
N ALA A 523 22.36 -13.41 11.00
CA ALA A 523 21.56 -13.79 9.84
C ALA A 523 22.45 -14.56 8.84
N THR A 524 21.89 -15.61 8.22
CA THR A 524 22.57 -16.42 7.21
C THR A 524 21.97 -16.13 5.83
N LEU A 525 22.83 -16.13 4.82
CA LEU A 525 22.54 -15.99 3.40
C LEU A 525 23.11 -17.22 2.68
N THR A 526 22.24 -17.97 2.00
CA THR A 526 22.63 -19.05 1.10
C THR A 526 22.87 -18.51 -0.30
N ILE A 527 24.09 -18.74 -0.82
CA ILE A 527 24.47 -18.40 -2.19
C ILE A 527 24.80 -19.68 -2.93
N VAL A 528 24.00 -20.04 -3.94
CA VAL A 528 24.34 -21.13 -4.85
C VAL A 528 25.12 -20.55 -6.02
N VAL A 529 26.32 -21.07 -6.26
CA VAL A 529 27.17 -20.67 -7.38
C VAL A 529 27.02 -21.71 -8.48
N ASP A 530 26.66 -21.22 -9.67
CA ASP A 530 26.40 -22.04 -10.86
C ASP A 530 27.01 -21.37 -12.10
N SER A 531 28.11 -21.94 -12.60
CA SER A 531 28.83 -21.49 -13.79
C SER A 531 28.00 -21.61 -15.08
N THR A 532 26.95 -22.44 -15.10
CA THR A 532 26.08 -22.67 -16.26
C THR A 532 25.05 -21.56 -16.49
N LEU A 533 24.79 -20.71 -15.47
CA LEU A 533 23.88 -19.58 -15.60
C LEU A 533 24.24 -18.68 -16.79
N PRO A 534 23.27 -18.18 -17.57
CA PRO A 534 23.57 -17.42 -18.79
C PRO A 534 24.22 -16.06 -18.52
N TYR A 535 23.87 -15.40 -17.40
CA TYR A 535 24.30 -14.04 -17.08
C TYR A 535 24.97 -13.97 -15.69
N THR A 536 25.97 -13.11 -15.53
CA THR A 536 26.34 -12.62 -14.19
C THR A 536 25.26 -11.68 -13.68
N PRO A 537 25.10 -11.49 -12.35
CA PRO A 537 24.10 -10.56 -11.81
C PRO A 537 24.26 -9.13 -12.37
N THR A 538 25.50 -8.69 -12.60
CA THR A 538 25.85 -7.39 -13.20
C THR A 538 25.55 -7.26 -14.69
N ALA A 539 25.26 -8.36 -15.40
CA ALA A 539 24.95 -8.38 -16.83
C ALA A 539 23.44 -8.45 -17.14
N LEU A 540 22.59 -8.73 -16.14
CA LEU A 540 21.13 -8.73 -16.31
C LEU A 540 20.60 -7.32 -16.59
N ARG A 541 19.71 -7.19 -17.58
CA ARG A 541 19.03 -5.94 -17.99
C ARG A 541 17.53 -6.16 -18.11
N PHE A 542 16.76 -5.09 -18.26
CA PHE A 542 15.31 -5.19 -18.40
C PHE A 542 14.90 -6.01 -19.64
N ALA A 543 15.70 -6.03 -20.70
CA ALA A 543 15.45 -6.86 -21.88
C ALA A 543 15.24 -8.36 -21.56
N GLN A 544 16.03 -8.94 -20.64
CA GLN A 544 15.84 -10.33 -20.21
C GLN A 544 14.56 -10.48 -19.37
N ILE A 545 14.25 -9.50 -18.52
CA ILE A 545 13.08 -9.51 -17.65
C ILE A 545 11.78 -9.34 -18.44
N LYS A 546 11.75 -8.42 -19.43
CA LYS A 546 10.66 -8.27 -20.40
C LYS A 546 10.39 -9.59 -21.12
N THR A 547 11.44 -10.26 -21.59
CA THR A 547 11.33 -11.58 -22.23
C THR A 547 10.69 -12.59 -21.28
N LEU A 548 11.13 -12.68 -20.02
CA LEU A 548 10.54 -13.55 -19.00
C LEU A 548 9.06 -13.22 -18.70
N LEU A 549 8.70 -11.94 -18.66
CA LEU A 549 7.32 -11.48 -18.42
C LEU A 549 6.38 -11.79 -19.60
N GLN A 550 6.92 -11.84 -20.82
CA GLN A 550 6.20 -12.08 -22.09
C GLN A 550 6.31 -13.53 -22.62
N ALA A 551 6.95 -14.45 -21.89
CA ALA A 551 7.22 -15.82 -22.37
C ALA A 551 6.56 -16.93 -21.54
N GLY A 552 6.27 -18.05 -22.21
CA GLY A 552 5.94 -19.34 -21.60
C GLY A 552 4.44 -19.67 -21.53
N ALA A 553 4.14 -20.94 -21.23
CA ALA A 553 2.77 -21.34 -20.87
C ALA A 553 2.46 -20.82 -19.46
N GLY A 554 1.46 -19.94 -19.34
CA GLY A 554 1.25 -19.13 -18.13
C GLY A 554 2.19 -17.92 -18.03
N GLY A 555 2.72 -17.44 -19.17
CA GLY A 555 3.39 -16.15 -19.26
C GLY A 555 2.52 -15.03 -18.68
N CYS A 556 3.14 -14.05 -18.02
CA CYS A 556 2.36 -13.08 -17.26
C CYS A 556 1.44 -12.24 -18.16
N ASP A 557 1.85 -12.02 -19.41
CA ASP A 557 1.09 -11.36 -20.46
C ASP A 557 -0.25 -12.04 -20.85
N THR A 558 -0.45 -13.33 -20.57
CA THR A 558 -1.75 -14.00 -20.85
C THR A 558 -2.91 -13.38 -20.07
N CYS A 559 -2.58 -12.84 -18.89
CA CYS A 559 -3.49 -12.10 -18.02
C CYS A 559 -3.20 -10.58 -18.11
N HIS A 560 -1.92 -10.20 -18.11
CA HIS A 560 -1.45 -8.81 -18.14
C HIS A 560 -1.40 -8.21 -19.56
N ARG A 561 -2.59 -8.05 -20.14
CA ARG A 561 -2.79 -7.46 -21.47
C ARG A 561 -4.09 -6.64 -21.53
N PRO A 562 -4.29 -5.79 -22.56
CA PRO A 562 -5.57 -5.11 -22.78
C PRO A 562 -6.76 -6.08 -22.73
N GLY A 563 -7.76 -5.75 -21.93
CA GLY A 563 -8.96 -6.58 -21.70
C GLY A 563 -8.84 -7.63 -20.58
N GLY A 564 -7.63 -7.97 -20.13
CA GLY A 564 -7.38 -8.96 -19.08
C GLY A 564 -7.29 -10.41 -19.59
N ASP A 565 -7.72 -11.34 -18.74
CA ASP A 565 -7.58 -12.79 -18.94
C ASP A 565 -8.12 -13.31 -20.28
N ALA A 566 -7.35 -14.21 -20.91
CA ALA A 566 -7.78 -14.92 -22.12
C ALA A 566 -9.04 -15.77 -21.87
N GLY A 567 -10.15 -15.38 -22.50
CA GLY A 567 -11.45 -16.03 -22.37
C GLY A 567 -12.45 -15.32 -21.43
N ALA A 568 -12.05 -14.22 -20.78
CA ALA A 568 -12.89 -13.47 -19.83
C ALA A 568 -13.71 -12.31 -20.45
N VAL A 569 -14.22 -12.48 -21.68
CA VAL A 569 -15.22 -11.57 -22.25
C VAL A 569 -16.61 -12.15 -21.96
N PRO A 570 -17.60 -11.40 -21.45
CA PRO A 570 -17.70 -9.93 -21.35
C PRO A 570 -17.63 -9.38 -19.91
N ALA A 571 -17.75 -8.05 -19.80
CA ALA A 571 -18.07 -7.25 -18.60
C ALA A 571 -17.91 -7.98 -17.25
N GLY A 572 -16.67 -8.08 -16.78
CA GLY A 572 -16.33 -8.87 -15.59
C GLY A 572 -14.99 -9.58 -15.66
N SER A 573 -14.05 -9.12 -16.49
CA SER A 573 -12.65 -9.55 -16.42
C SER A 573 -11.92 -8.86 -15.27
N VAL A 574 -10.96 -9.58 -14.69
CA VAL A 574 -9.92 -8.99 -13.83
C VAL A 574 -9.00 -8.19 -14.74
N ILE A 575 -8.92 -6.88 -14.50
CA ILE A 575 -8.00 -5.96 -15.17
C ILE A 575 -6.78 -5.83 -14.26
N PRO A 576 -5.60 -6.29 -14.68
CA PRO A 576 -4.39 -6.16 -13.89
C PRO A 576 -3.87 -4.71 -13.86
N PRO A 577 -3.11 -4.32 -12.83
CA PRO A 577 -2.63 -2.94 -12.62
C PRO A 577 -1.44 -2.54 -13.53
N ILE A 578 -1.01 -3.44 -14.40
CA ILE A 578 0.03 -3.24 -15.42
C ILE A 578 -0.20 -4.25 -16.53
N TRP A 579 0.03 -3.86 -17.78
CA TRP A 579 0.07 -4.79 -18.92
C TRP A 579 1.53 -5.01 -19.31
N TYR A 580 1.92 -6.25 -19.60
CA TYR A 580 3.29 -6.60 -20.01
C TYR A 580 3.48 -6.71 -21.52
N VAL A 581 2.40 -6.78 -22.31
CA VAL A 581 2.47 -6.76 -23.78
C VAL A 581 2.96 -5.40 -24.32
N ASP A 582 3.53 -5.40 -25.51
CA ASP A 582 3.93 -4.17 -26.20
C ASP A 582 2.69 -3.48 -26.79
N PHE A 583 2.47 -2.21 -26.44
CA PHE A 583 1.40 -1.36 -26.95
C PHE A 583 1.79 0.11 -26.79
N ASP A 584 1.12 1.00 -27.52
CA ASP A 584 1.39 2.44 -27.49
C ASP A 584 0.83 3.09 -26.20
N ARG A 585 1.64 3.07 -25.14
CA ARG A 585 1.42 3.67 -23.81
C ARG A 585 1.56 5.18 -23.84
N ALA A 586 2.51 5.67 -24.64
CA ALA A 586 2.92 7.07 -24.73
C ALA A 586 2.19 7.84 -25.85
N ALA A 587 1.32 7.18 -26.62
CA ALA A 587 0.56 7.74 -27.74
C ALA A 587 1.45 8.32 -28.86
N THR A 588 2.58 7.66 -29.14
CA THR A 588 3.56 8.07 -30.17
C THR A 588 3.15 7.64 -31.58
N GLY A 589 2.24 6.66 -31.70
CA GLY A 589 1.88 6.00 -32.95
C GLY A 589 2.64 4.70 -33.24
N ASP A 590 3.67 4.34 -32.45
CA ASP A 590 4.39 3.07 -32.57
C ASP A 590 4.59 2.38 -31.20
N ALA A 591 3.88 1.27 -31.01
CA ALA A 591 3.93 0.43 -29.83
C ALA A 591 5.33 -0.13 -29.47
N ASN A 592 6.25 -0.18 -30.42
CA ASN A 592 7.56 -0.82 -30.27
C ASN A 592 8.72 0.18 -30.14
N ASP A 593 8.44 1.48 -30.12
CA ASP A 593 9.48 2.49 -30.03
C ASP A 593 10.18 2.50 -28.66
N ALA A 594 11.33 3.18 -28.60
CA ALA A 594 12.13 3.27 -27.38
C ALA A 594 11.39 4.00 -26.24
N THR A 595 10.45 4.90 -26.56
CA THR A 595 9.64 5.61 -25.57
C THR A 595 8.68 4.64 -24.88
N ASN A 596 7.93 3.85 -25.64
CA ASN A 596 7.01 2.84 -25.12
C ASN A 596 7.73 1.72 -24.35
N LEU A 597 8.93 1.33 -24.76
CA LEU A 597 9.79 0.41 -24.01
C LEU A 597 10.23 1.01 -22.66
N HIS A 598 10.70 2.25 -22.65
CA HIS A 598 11.13 2.96 -21.44
C HIS A 598 9.97 3.20 -20.44
N TRP A 599 8.77 3.44 -20.98
CA TRP A 599 7.52 3.49 -20.20
C TRP A 599 7.22 2.16 -19.53
N LEU A 600 7.26 1.04 -20.27
CA LEU A 600 7.10 -0.30 -19.70
C LEU A 600 8.18 -0.61 -18.65
N TYR A 601 9.45 -0.28 -18.91
CA TYR A 601 10.53 -0.41 -17.92
C TYR A 601 10.19 0.33 -16.62
N THR A 602 9.79 1.60 -16.72
CA THR A 602 9.49 2.45 -15.57
C THR A 602 8.29 1.93 -14.77
N GLU A 603 7.22 1.48 -15.46
CA GLU A 603 6.06 0.87 -14.79
C GLU A 603 6.41 -0.45 -14.08
N VAL A 604 7.24 -1.32 -14.70
CA VAL A 604 7.71 -2.57 -14.07
C VAL A 604 8.64 -2.27 -12.89
N ARG A 605 9.63 -1.40 -13.08
CA ARG A 605 10.56 -0.97 -12.02
C ARG A 605 9.79 -0.34 -10.84
N GLY A 606 8.70 0.35 -11.13
CA GLY A 606 7.73 0.87 -10.17
C GLY A 606 7.04 -0.17 -9.29
N ARG A 607 7.12 -1.46 -9.64
CA ARG A 607 6.59 -2.60 -8.86
C ARG A 607 7.66 -3.26 -8.00
N ILE A 608 8.86 -2.69 -7.91
CA ILE A 608 9.96 -3.17 -7.07
C ILE A 608 9.98 -2.36 -5.78
N ASN A 609 10.06 -3.05 -4.65
CA ASN A 609 10.15 -2.39 -3.35
C ASN A 609 11.63 -2.26 -2.93
N PHE A 610 12.19 -1.07 -3.17
CA PHE A 610 13.56 -0.72 -2.76
C PHE A 610 13.75 -0.61 -1.24
N THR A 611 12.70 -0.88 -0.47
CA THR A 611 12.77 -1.06 0.98
C THR A 611 12.15 -2.39 1.46
N ASP A 612 11.96 -3.40 0.60
CA ASP A 612 11.76 -4.84 0.95
C ASP A 612 11.71 -5.71 -0.32
N ILE A 613 12.84 -6.31 -0.73
CA ILE A 613 12.98 -7.07 -2.00
C ILE A 613 11.95 -8.18 -2.11
N VAL A 614 11.96 -9.19 -1.23
CA VAL A 614 10.97 -10.29 -1.26
C VAL A 614 9.53 -9.78 -1.18
N ALA A 615 9.28 -8.57 -0.65
CA ALA A 615 7.95 -7.97 -0.70
C ALA A 615 7.57 -7.27 -2.01
N SER A 616 8.46 -7.19 -2.98
CA SER A 616 8.18 -6.66 -4.32
C SER A 616 7.05 -7.46 -4.97
N PRO A 617 5.95 -6.83 -5.44
CA PRO A 617 4.90 -7.51 -6.20
C PRO A 617 5.39 -8.41 -7.34
N LEU A 618 6.47 -8.05 -8.04
CA LEU A 618 7.07 -8.88 -9.11
C LEU A 618 7.61 -10.24 -8.62
N LEU A 619 8.02 -10.33 -7.36
CA LEU A 619 8.45 -11.59 -6.74
C LEU A 619 7.27 -12.28 -6.05
N ARG A 620 6.46 -11.55 -5.28
CA ARG A 620 5.37 -12.13 -4.49
C ARG A 620 4.25 -12.71 -5.34
N LYS A 621 3.67 -11.91 -6.24
CA LYS A 621 2.42 -12.29 -6.93
C LYS A 621 2.61 -13.61 -7.68
N PRO A 622 3.64 -13.78 -8.55
CA PRO A 622 3.80 -15.03 -9.30
C PRO A 622 4.22 -16.21 -8.41
N SER A 623 4.72 -15.99 -7.20
CA SER A 623 5.09 -17.03 -6.22
C SER A 623 3.90 -17.49 -5.35
N GLY A 624 2.67 -17.51 -5.88
CA GLY A 624 1.45 -17.92 -5.16
C GLY A 624 0.83 -16.86 -4.24
N ASN A 625 1.58 -15.82 -3.88
CA ASN A 625 1.17 -14.81 -2.90
C ASN A 625 0.30 -13.73 -3.56
N HIS A 626 -0.89 -14.15 -4.06
CA HIS A 626 -2.02 -13.38 -4.61
C HIS A 626 -2.30 -13.57 -6.13
N HIS A 627 -2.50 -14.82 -6.55
CA HIS A 627 -3.29 -15.18 -7.75
C HIS A 627 -4.27 -16.31 -7.40
N ASN A 628 -5.10 -16.14 -6.36
CA ASN A 628 -5.93 -17.21 -5.77
C ASN A 628 -5.10 -18.45 -5.37
N GLY A 629 -3.89 -18.24 -4.85
CA GLY A 629 -2.91 -19.31 -4.55
C GLY A 629 -2.11 -19.81 -5.77
N GLY A 630 -2.44 -19.37 -6.99
CA GLY A 630 -1.75 -19.76 -8.22
C GLY A 630 -0.29 -19.32 -8.26
N SER A 631 0.61 -20.28 -8.46
CA SER A 631 2.05 -20.04 -8.62
C SER A 631 2.47 -20.29 -10.07
N ARG A 632 3.29 -19.39 -10.63
CA ARG A 632 3.85 -19.51 -11.98
C ARG A 632 5.02 -20.52 -11.97
N PRO A 633 5.15 -21.40 -12.98
CA PRO A 633 6.38 -22.16 -13.18
C PRO A 633 7.62 -21.26 -13.15
N GLY A 634 8.67 -21.70 -12.46
CA GLY A 634 9.87 -20.89 -12.24
C GLY A 634 9.78 -19.87 -11.09
N PHE A 635 8.63 -19.73 -10.42
CA PHE A 635 8.45 -18.83 -9.26
C PHE A 635 8.17 -19.55 -7.93
N ASN A 636 8.50 -20.84 -7.80
CA ASN A 636 8.27 -21.53 -6.53
C ASN A 636 9.33 -21.18 -5.47
N ALA A 637 9.13 -20.04 -4.79
CA ALA A 637 10.02 -19.51 -3.74
C ALA A 637 10.20 -20.44 -2.52
N SER A 638 9.41 -21.51 -2.36
CA SER A 638 9.65 -22.55 -1.34
C SER A 638 10.84 -23.47 -1.66
N GLN A 639 11.34 -23.45 -2.89
CA GLN A 639 12.48 -24.27 -3.30
C GLN A 639 13.81 -23.61 -2.92
N THR A 640 14.83 -24.44 -2.68
CA THR A 640 16.22 -23.99 -2.46
C THR A 640 16.81 -23.34 -3.72
N PRO A 641 17.72 -22.36 -3.61
CA PRO A 641 18.32 -21.71 -4.77
C PRO A 641 18.94 -22.72 -5.74
N GLY A 642 18.84 -22.44 -7.04
CA GLY A 642 19.35 -23.30 -8.12
C GLY A 642 18.37 -24.38 -8.57
N ASN A 643 17.25 -24.56 -7.87
CA ASN A 643 16.18 -25.44 -8.33
C ASN A 643 15.44 -24.83 -9.52
N VAL A 644 15.25 -25.62 -10.59
CA VAL A 644 14.54 -25.21 -11.82
C VAL A 644 13.15 -24.62 -11.56
N GLY A 645 12.46 -25.06 -10.49
CA GLY A 645 11.17 -24.54 -10.07
C GLY A 645 11.17 -23.09 -9.59
N ARG A 646 12.34 -22.48 -9.33
CA ARG A 646 12.52 -21.06 -8.96
C ARG A 646 13.48 -20.26 -9.85
N ALA A 647 13.86 -20.79 -11.01
CA ALA A 647 14.85 -20.14 -11.89
C ALA A 647 14.41 -18.74 -12.38
N ASP A 648 13.13 -18.56 -12.70
CA ASP A 648 12.58 -17.25 -13.11
C ASP A 648 12.60 -16.25 -11.95
N TYR A 649 12.22 -16.68 -10.75
CA TYR A 649 12.32 -15.89 -9.52
C TYR A 649 13.76 -15.46 -9.25
N ASP A 650 14.73 -16.37 -9.39
CA ASP A 650 16.15 -16.08 -9.18
C ASP A 650 16.70 -15.09 -10.22
N MET A 651 16.23 -15.12 -11.47
CA MET A 651 16.61 -14.14 -12.49
C MET A 651 16.06 -12.74 -12.16
N VAL A 652 14.78 -12.65 -11.79
CA VAL A 652 14.15 -11.38 -11.39
C VAL A 652 14.78 -10.83 -10.11
N LEU A 653 15.04 -11.69 -9.13
CA LEU A 653 15.68 -11.34 -7.87
C LEU A 653 17.10 -10.78 -8.09
N ASN A 654 17.92 -11.43 -8.91
CA ASN A 654 19.27 -10.94 -9.22
C ASN A 654 19.24 -9.59 -9.95
N TRP A 655 18.30 -9.40 -10.89
CA TRP A 655 18.12 -8.10 -11.55
C TRP A 655 17.74 -6.99 -10.56
N ILE A 656 16.79 -7.26 -9.64
CA ILE A 656 16.41 -6.34 -8.55
C ILE A 656 17.63 -5.99 -7.68
N LEU A 657 18.38 -7.00 -7.21
CA LEU A 657 19.56 -6.82 -6.36
C LEU A 657 20.66 -5.97 -7.01
N ASN A 658 20.72 -5.92 -8.34
CA ASN A 658 21.66 -5.08 -9.11
C ASN A 658 21.08 -3.69 -9.45
N GLY A 659 20.01 -3.27 -8.77
CA GLY A 659 19.39 -1.94 -8.94
C GLY A 659 18.32 -1.87 -10.03
N ALA A 660 17.95 -3.02 -10.61
CA ALA A 660 17.02 -3.15 -11.73
C ALA A 660 17.37 -2.25 -12.94
N PRO A 661 18.56 -2.43 -13.55
CA PRO A 661 18.98 -1.64 -14.72
C PRO A 661 18.11 -1.93 -15.95
N GLU A 662 17.88 -0.90 -16.75
CA GLU A 662 17.21 -0.97 -18.07
C GLU A 662 18.01 -1.80 -19.08
#